data_AF-A0A5W8C394-F1
#
_entry.id   AF-A0A5W8C394-F1
#
_cell.length_a   1.000
_cell.length_b   1.000
_cell.length_c   1.000
_cell.angle_alpha   90.00
_cell.angle_beta   90.00
_cell.angle_gamma   90.00
#
_symmetry.space_group_name_H-M   'P 1'
#
loop_
_entity.id
_entity.type
_entity.pdbx_description
1 polymer ?
#
loop_
_entity_poly.entity_id
_entity_poly.type
_entity_poly.pdbx_seq_one_letter_code
_entity_poly.pdbx_strand_id
1 'polypeptide(L)'
;MPVLISGVLKDATGTPVQNCTIQLKACRTSTTVVVNTVASENPDDAGRYSMDVEQGQYTVTLLVEGYPPSHAGVITVYDDSKPGTLNDFLGAMTEDDVRPEALRRFEAMVEEVARQASEASRNATAAGPASEQAQTSAGQASESATAAVNAAGAAEVSAIQAASSAASAESSAGTATTKAGEASASAASADTARTAAAASAAASKTSEANADASRIAAGDSAAAAAASATAAQTSAARAGASETAAKTSETQTASSAGDAGASATAAAASEKAAAASAAEAKTSETNAATSASTSAASATAASSSASEASTHAAASDTSASLAAQSSTAAGAAATRAEDAAKRAEDIADVISLEDASLTKKGIVKLSSATDSDSEALAATPKAVKTVMGEVQAKAPLDSPALTGTPTAPTPETTAAGIEIATAAFVAAKVAQLVGSAPEALDTLKELADALGNDPNFATTITNMIAGKQPLDETLTALSGKSVDGLIEYVGLRETINRAAGAMQKDQNGGDIPEKPLFVQNIGALPANGTAVAANRLASRGALPALTGTTRGSDSGLIMGEVYNNGYPTQYGNILRLTGTGDGEILIGWSGVNGAPAPAYIRSHRDTADAEWSEWAMFYTTLNPPPDSHPVGAAIAWPSDATPAGYALMQGQSFDKSAYPLLAIAYPSGIIPDMRGWTIKGKPASGRAVLSQEMDGNKAHGHTARAQDTDLGTKSTSSFDYGTKSTNTTGNHTHQFGGYINSYWGDSNHTSFQPGGGAWTQAAGDHAHTVYIGGHEHTMYIGPHGHVVIVDADGNAETTVKNIAFNYIVRLA
;
A
#
# COMPACT_ATOMS: atom_id res chain seq x y z
N MET A 1 -89.13 -13.48 60.03
CA MET A 1 -89.86 -14.32 61.02
C MET A 1 -89.34 -15.74 60.89
N PRO A 2 -89.32 -16.57 61.94
CA PRO A 2 -88.88 -17.96 61.79
C PRO A 2 -89.82 -18.73 60.84
N VAL A 3 -89.23 -19.58 60.00
CA VAL A 3 -89.93 -20.40 59.01
C VAL A 3 -90.09 -21.81 59.58
N LEU A 4 -91.32 -22.30 59.59
CA LEU A 4 -91.63 -23.63 60.11
C LEU A 4 -91.16 -24.70 59.13
N ILE A 5 -90.17 -25.50 59.54
CA ILE A 5 -89.71 -26.70 58.84
C ILE A 5 -90.28 -27.92 59.58
N SER A 6 -91.24 -28.60 58.97
CA SER A 6 -91.93 -29.73 59.60
C SER A 6 -92.28 -30.82 58.59
N GLY A 7 -92.31 -32.08 59.05
CA GLY A 7 -92.58 -33.21 58.17
C GLY A 7 -92.41 -34.56 58.86
N VAL A 8 -92.40 -35.63 58.07
CA VAL A 8 -92.09 -36.99 58.54
C VAL A 8 -90.76 -37.42 57.94
N LEU A 9 -89.75 -37.70 58.78
CA LEU A 9 -88.48 -38.25 58.34
C LEU A 9 -88.65 -39.73 58.05
N LYS A 10 -88.43 -40.12 56.79
CA LYS A 10 -88.60 -41.49 56.29
C LYS A 10 -87.33 -41.99 55.66
N ASP A 11 -87.08 -43.29 55.76
CA ASP A 11 -86.01 -43.95 55.02
C ASP A 11 -86.39 -44.17 53.54
N ALA A 12 -85.48 -44.76 52.77
CA ALA A 12 -85.69 -45.07 51.35
C ALA A 12 -86.83 -46.08 51.08
N THR A 13 -87.36 -46.74 52.12
CA THR A 13 -88.51 -47.67 52.06
C THR A 13 -89.83 -47.02 52.47
N GLY A 14 -89.80 -45.75 52.90
CA GLY A 14 -90.97 -45.00 53.37
C GLY A 14 -91.31 -45.23 54.84
N THR A 15 -90.47 -45.96 55.58
CA THR A 15 -90.65 -46.25 57.00
C THR A 15 -90.13 -45.07 57.84
N PRO A 16 -90.84 -44.65 58.92
CA PRO A 16 -90.35 -43.60 59.80
C PRO A 16 -88.98 -43.92 60.41
N VAL A 17 -88.06 -42.96 60.36
CA VAL A 17 -86.73 -43.10 60.98
C VAL A 17 -86.86 -42.75 62.47
N GLN A 18 -86.82 -43.78 63.33
CA GLN A 18 -86.85 -43.62 64.79
C GLN A 18 -85.46 -43.36 65.35
N ASN A 19 -85.38 -42.74 66.53
CA ASN A 19 -84.12 -42.41 67.24
C ASN A 19 -83.11 -41.61 66.39
N CYS A 20 -83.61 -40.66 65.59
CA CYS A 20 -82.80 -39.72 64.84
C CYS A 20 -82.81 -38.34 65.52
N THR A 21 -81.71 -37.59 65.44
CA THR A 21 -81.68 -36.15 65.73
C THR A 21 -81.34 -35.40 64.46
N ILE A 22 -82.17 -34.41 64.09
CA ILE A 22 -81.91 -33.48 63.00
C ILE A 22 -81.16 -32.28 63.58
N GLN A 23 -79.93 -32.04 63.14
CA GLN A 23 -79.13 -30.88 63.54
C GLN A 23 -78.98 -29.88 62.40
N LEU A 24 -79.26 -28.60 62.70
CA LEU A 24 -79.00 -27.46 61.84
C LEU A 24 -77.88 -26.63 62.43
N LYS A 25 -76.75 -26.49 61.72
CA LYS A 25 -75.61 -25.67 62.16
C LYS A 25 -75.44 -24.46 61.23
N ALA A 26 -75.45 -23.25 61.78
CA ALA A 26 -75.33 -22.03 60.98
C ALA A 26 -73.96 -21.93 60.27
N CYS A 27 -73.96 -21.77 58.95
CA CYS A 27 -72.76 -21.69 58.10
C CYS A 27 -72.12 -20.29 58.10
N ARG A 28 -72.91 -19.25 58.31
CA ARG A 28 -72.49 -17.84 58.33
C ARG A 28 -73.32 -17.03 59.32
N THR A 29 -72.75 -15.95 59.85
CA THR A 29 -73.49 -15.02 60.71
C THR A 29 -74.51 -14.25 59.86
N SER A 30 -75.79 -14.42 60.17
CA SER A 30 -76.89 -13.61 59.64
C SER A 30 -77.28 -12.53 60.66
N THR A 31 -78.24 -11.67 60.30
CA THR A 31 -78.79 -10.65 61.20
C THR A 31 -79.55 -11.23 62.39
N THR A 32 -79.95 -12.51 62.35
CA THR A 32 -80.71 -13.18 63.42
C THR A 32 -80.00 -14.39 64.01
N VAL A 33 -78.99 -14.98 63.34
CA VAL A 33 -78.28 -16.18 63.80
C VAL A 33 -76.77 -16.05 63.63
N VAL A 34 -76.01 -16.40 64.67
CA VAL A 34 -74.53 -16.37 64.66
C VAL A 34 -73.97 -17.69 64.09
N VAL A 35 -72.91 -17.61 63.28
CA VAL A 35 -72.22 -18.78 62.73
C VAL A 35 -71.82 -19.80 63.82
N ASN A 36 -71.82 -21.09 63.48
CA ASN A 36 -71.51 -22.22 64.37
C ASN A 36 -72.50 -22.52 65.50
N THR A 37 -73.59 -21.77 65.63
CA THR A 37 -74.70 -22.15 66.52
C THR A 37 -75.46 -23.35 65.94
N VAL A 38 -76.00 -24.21 66.83
CA VAL A 38 -76.67 -25.46 66.45
C VAL A 38 -78.08 -25.50 67.05
N ALA A 39 -79.07 -25.79 66.22
CA ALA A 39 -80.41 -26.22 66.65
C ALA A 39 -80.55 -27.73 66.43
N SER A 40 -81.26 -28.42 67.31
CA SER A 40 -81.49 -29.87 67.23
C SER A 40 -82.95 -30.19 67.50
N GLU A 41 -83.54 -31.07 66.69
CA GLU A 41 -84.91 -31.55 66.83
C GLU A 41 -84.93 -33.07 66.72
N ASN A 42 -85.67 -33.73 67.62
CA ASN A 42 -85.81 -35.18 67.62
C ASN A 42 -87.20 -35.54 67.10
N PRO A 43 -87.32 -36.25 65.96
CA PRO A 43 -88.61 -36.74 65.51
C PRO A 43 -89.24 -37.72 66.50
N ASP A 44 -90.57 -37.77 66.56
CA ASP A 44 -91.32 -38.72 67.40
C ASP A 44 -91.25 -40.17 66.88
N ASP A 45 -91.90 -41.13 67.59
CA ASP A 45 -91.94 -42.55 67.19
C ASP A 45 -92.57 -42.79 65.80
N ALA A 46 -93.32 -41.82 65.29
CA ALA A 46 -93.90 -41.80 63.95
C ALA A 46 -93.03 -41.02 62.93
N GLY A 47 -91.84 -40.59 63.31
CA GLY A 47 -90.87 -39.85 62.51
C GLY A 47 -91.24 -38.39 62.28
N ARG A 48 -92.22 -37.82 63.00
CA ARG A 48 -92.66 -36.44 62.82
C ARG A 48 -91.71 -35.48 63.51
N TYR A 49 -91.25 -34.46 62.79
CA TYR A 49 -90.44 -33.37 63.33
C TYR A 49 -91.08 -32.01 63.01
N SER A 50 -90.81 -31.02 63.85
CA SER A 50 -91.32 -29.66 63.66
C SER A 50 -90.38 -28.65 64.34
N MET A 51 -89.74 -27.78 63.56
CA MET A 51 -88.83 -26.77 64.09
C MET A 51 -89.04 -25.41 63.41
N ASP A 52 -89.01 -24.36 64.21
CA ASP A 52 -89.02 -22.97 63.74
C ASP A 52 -87.58 -22.52 63.45
N VAL A 53 -87.26 -22.21 62.19
CA VAL A 53 -85.89 -21.91 61.75
C VAL A 53 -85.76 -20.47 61.27
N GLU A 54 -84.85 -19.72 61.88
CA GLU A 54 -84.56 -18.33 61.52
C GLU A 54 -83.86 -18.19 60.16
N GLN A 55 -83.93 -17.00 59.57
CA GLN A 55 -83.26 -16.73 58.28
C GLN A 55 -81.74 -16.93 58.35
N GLY A 56 -81.21 -17.70 57.41
CA GLY A 56 -79.81 -18.09 57.44
C GLY A 56 -79.49 -19.26 56.54
N GLN A 57 -78.21 -19.61 56.50
CA GLN A 57 -77.72 -20.79 55.80
C GLN A 57 -77.23 -21.81 56.82
N TYR A 58 -77.67 -23.06 56.69
CA TYR A 58 -77.45 -24.09 57.70
C TYR A 58 -76.98 -25.40 57.08
N THR A 59 -75.97 -26.01 57.69
CA THR A 59 -75.55 -27.38 57.47
C THR A 59 -76.51 -28.32 58.20
N VAL A 60 -77.16 -29.22 57.48
CA VAL A 60 -78.07 -30.24 58.01
C VAL A 60 -77.29 -31.52 58.28
N THR A 61 -77.39 -32.06 59.48
CA THR A 61 -76.79 -33.36 59.87
C THR A 61 -77.85 -34.23 60.53
N LEU A 62 -77.94 -35.49 60.10
CA LEU A 62 -78.83 -36.50 60.68
C LEU A 62 -78.01 -37.44 61.56
N LEU A 63 -78.39 -37.58 62.83
CA LEU A 63 -77.73 -38.44 63.80
C LEU A 63 -78.69 -39.55 64.21
N VAL A 64 -78.58 -40.71 63.58
CA VAL A 64 -79.40 -41.89 63.91
C VAL A 64 -78.64 -42.73 64.94
N GLU A 65 -79.29 -43.08 66.06
CA GLU A 65 -78.67 -43.86 67.12
C GLU A 65 -78.12 -45.20 66.58
N GLY A 66 -76.83 -45.46 66.79
CA GLY A 66 -76.12 -46.64 66.26
C GLY A 66 -75.49 -46.45 64.87
N TYR A 67 -75.69 -45.30 64.20
CA TYR A 67 -75.09 -44.95 62.92
C TYR A 67 -74.23 -43.66 63.04
N PRO A 68 -73.14 -43.54 62.26
CA PRO A 68 -72.35 -42.32 62.27
C PRO A 68 -73.16 -41.11 61.75
N PRO A 69 -72.94 -39.89 62.29
CA PRO A 69 -73.60 -38.68 61.81
C PRO A 69 -73.45 -38.52 60.31
N SER A 70 -74.58 -38.37 59.61
CA SER A 70 -74.60 -38.21 58.15
C SER A 70 -74.94 -36.77 57.80
N HIS A 71 -74.06 -36.12 57.04
CA HIS A 71 -74.34 -34.80 56.48
C HIS A 71 -75.41 -34.93 55.39
N ALA A 72 -76.57 -34.31 55.59
CA ALA A 72 -77.69 -34.40 54.66
C ALA A 72 -77.67 -33.33 53.56
N GLY A 73 -76.95 -32.22 53.79
CA GLY A 73 -76.78 -31.12 52.83
C GLY A 73 -76.82 -29.75 53.50
N VAL A 74 -76.83 -28.69 52.69
CA VAL A 74 -76.96 -27.31 53.15
C VAL A 74 -78.30 -26.75 52.72
N ILE A 75 -79.00 -26.09 53.62
CA ILE A 75 -80.25 -25.38 53.33
C ILE A 75 -80.07 -23.87 53.49
N THR A 76 -80.83 -23.09 52.72
CA THR A 76 -80.91 -21.64 52.89
C THR A 76 -82.36 -21.25 53.14
N VAL A 77 -82.59 -20.55 54.26
CA VAL A 77 -83.90 -20.02 54.65
C VAL A 77 -83.89 -18.51 54.42
N TYR A 78 -84.70 -18.05 53.47
CA TYR A 78 -84.94 -16.64 53.15
C TYR A 78 -86.14 -16.09 53.93
N ASP A 79 -86.26 -14.77 54.06
CA ASP A 79 -87.37 -14.12 54.81
C ASP A 79 -88.76 -14.40 54.19
N ASP A 80 -88.81 -14.70 52.89
CA ASP A 80 -90.01 -15.07 52.14
C ASP A 80 -90.17 -16.58 51.93
N SER A 81 -89.31 -17.41 52.56
CA SER A 81 -89.41 -18.87 52.46
C SER A 81 -90.72 -19.37 53.07
N LYS A 82 -91.45 -20.20 52.31
CA LYS A 82 -92.72 -20.79 52.77
C LYS A 82 -92.45 -21.97 53.70
N PRO A 83 -93.32 -22.24 54.69
CA PRO A 83 -93.26 -23.46 55.48
C PRO A 83 -93.26 -24.72 54.60
N GLY A 84 -92.44 -25.70 54.95
CA GLY A 84 -92.24 -26.90 54.13
C GLY A 84 -91.50 -28.01 54.87
N THR A 85 -91.24 -29.12 54.19
CA THR A 85 -90.46 -30.24 54.72
C THR A 85 -88.96 -29.96 54.56
N LEU A 86 -88.12 -30.59 55.38
CA LEU A 86 -86.67 -30.50 55.27
C LEU A 86 -86.14 -30.87 53.86
N ASN A 87 -86.81 -31.80 53.18
CA ASN A 87 -86.47 -32.17 51.80
C ASN A 87 -86.79 -31.05 50.80
N ASP A 88 -87.83 -30.24 51.02
CA ASP A 88 -88.15 -29.10 50.15
C ASP A 88 -87.03 -28.05 50.20
N PHE A 89 -86.40 -27.88 51.37
CA PHE A 89 -85.26 -26.97 51.53
C PHE A 89 -83.93 -27.57 51.06
N LEU A 90 -83.73 -28.88 51.19
CA LEU A 90 -82.53 -29.58 50.68
C LEU A 90 -82.52 -29.70 49.15
N GLY A 91 -83.69 -29.65 48.51
CA GLY A 91 -83.85 -29.68 47.05
C GLY A 91 -83.90 -28.31 46.38
N ALA A 92 -83.83 -27.21 47.15
CA ALA A 92 -83.88 -25.85 46.62
C ALA A 92 -82.53 -25.44 46.00
N MET A 93 -82.57 -24.80 44.82
CA MET A 93 -81.36 -24.26 44.17
C MET A 93 -80.65 -23.25 45.07
N THR A 94 -79.33 -23.37 45.20
CA THR A 94 -78.50 -22.50 46.04
C THR A 94 -77.92 -21.32 45.26
N GLU A 95 -77.44 -20.29 45.95
CA GLU A 95 -76.86 -19.07 45.36
C GLU A 95 -75.63 -19.35 44.46
N ASP A 96 -74.96 -20.48 44.65
CA ASP A 96 -73.88 -20.97 43.78
C ASP A 96 -74.39 -21.61 42.48
N ASP A 97 -75.61 -22.16 42.45
CA ASP A 97 -76.23 -22.74 41.25
C ASP A 97 -76.71 -21.66 40.26
N VAL A 98 -76.90 -20.42 40.74
CA VAL A 98 -77.40 -19.29 39.93
C VAL A 98 -76.27 -18.40 39.39
N ARG A 99 -75.00 -18.68 39.72
CA ARG A 99 -73.85 -17.94 39.17
C ARG A 99 -73.51 -18.50 37.79
N PRO A 100 -73.69 -17.74 36.68
CA PRO A 100 -73.44 -18.27 35.35
C PRO A 100 -71.94 -18.56 35.17
N GLU A 101 -71.58 -19.80 34.81
CA GLU A 101 -70.21 -20.22 34.44
C GLU A 101 -69.60 -19.30 33.34
N ALA A 102 -70.45 -18.62 32.56
CA ALA A 102 -70.06 -17.59 31.61
C ALA A 102 -69.35 -16.40 32.26
N LEU A 103 -69.79 -15.94 33.44
CA LEU A 103 -69.18 -14.79 34.13
C LEU A 103 -67.80 -15.16 34.70
N ARG A 104 -67.67 -16.38 35.23
CA ARG A 104 -66.41 -16.91 35.77
C ARG A 104 -65.34 -17.07 34.68
N ARG A 105 -65.75 -17.50 33.47
CA ARG A 105 -64.87 -17.59 32.30
C ARG A 105 -64.51 -16.23 31.71
N PHE A 106 -65.43 -15.26 31.80
CA PHE A 106 -65.18 -13.90 31.34
C PHE A 106 -64.13 -13.18 32.19
N GLU A 107 -64.20 -13.29 33.53
CA GLU A 107 -63.20 -12.69 34.43
C GLU A 107 -61.81 -13.32 34.25
N ALA A 108 -61.74 -14.65 34.13
CA ALA A 108 -60.47 -15.35 33.84
C ALA A 108 -59.89 -14.97 32.46
N MET A 109 -60.73 -14.71 31.46
CA MET A 109 -60.30 -14.24 30.15
C MET A 109 -59.79 -12.80 30.20
N VAL A 110 -60.41 -11.93 30.99
CA VAL A 110 -59.98 -10.53 31.16
C VAL A 110 -58.62 -10.47 31.89
N GLU A 111 -58.40 -11.28 32.93
CA GLU A 111 -57.08 -11.37 33.58
C GLU A 111 -55.99 -11.90 32.64
N GLU A 112 -56.31 -12.89 31.81
CA GLU A 112 -55.35 -13.45 30.83
C GLU A 112 -55.06 -12.46 29.69
N VAL A 113 -56.06 -11.71 29.22
CA VAL A 113 -55.85 -10.62 28.24
C VAL A 113 -55.02 -9.50 28.85
N ALA A 114 -55.23 -9.14 30.12
CA ALA A 114 -54.42 -8.14 30.81
C ALA A 114 -52.96 -8.60 30.99
N ARG A 115 -52.74 -9.89 31.26
CA ARG A 115 -51.40 -10.51 31.32
C ARG A 115 -50.70 -10.46 29.97
N GLN A 116 -51.40 -10.85 28.90
CA GLN A 116 -50.83 -10.82 27.54
C GLN A 116 -50.59 -9.41 27.02
N ALA A 117 -51.45 -8.45 27.35
CA ALA A 117 -51.22 -7.03 27.04
C ALA A 117 -49.99 -6.48 27.76
N SER A 118 -49.74 -6.91 29.01
CA SER A 118 -48.55 -6.54 29.77
C SER A 118 -47.27 -7.14 29.18
N GLU A 119 -47.30 -8.39 28.71
CA GLU A 119 -46.18 -9.00 27.99
C GLU A 119 -45.93 -8.33 26.63
N ALA A 120 -46.98 -8.02 25.88
CA ALA A 120 -46.87 -7.30 24.61
C ALA A 120 -46.27 -5.90 24.80
N SER A 121 -46.67 -5.17 25.85
CA SER A 121 -46.10 -3.87 26.20
C SER A 121 -44.62 -3.95 26.57
N ARG A 122 -44.21 -4.98 27.33
CA ARG A 122 -42.77 -5.21 27.65
C ARG A 122 -41.96 -5.55 26.40
N ASN A 123 -42.50 -6.39 25.51
CA ASN A 123 -41.84 -6.74 24.25
C ASN A 123 -41.73 -5.53 23.30
N ALA A 124 -42.76 -4.68 23.22
CA ALA A 124 -42.71 -3.43 22.46
C ALA A 124 -41.68 -2.44 23.04
N THR A 125 -41.56 -2.37 24.37
CA THR A 125 -40.56 -1.52 25.04
C THR A 125 -39.13 -2.02 24.80
N ALA A 126 -38.93 -3.35 24.72
CA ALA A 126 -37.63 -3.95 24.41
C ALA A 126 -37.22 -3.81 22.93
N ALA A 127 -38.17 -3.64 22.01
CA ALA A 127 -37.90 -3.50 20.58
C ALA A 127 -37.23 -2.15 20.22
N GLY A 128 -37.51 -1.08 20.98
CA GLY A 128 -36.90 0.24 20.78
C GLY A 128 -35.37 0.24 20.93
N PRO A 129 -34.83 -0.17 22.11
CA PRO A 129 -33.40 -0.29 22.32
C PRO A 129 -32.71 -1.25 21.35
N ALA A 130 -33.38 -2.36 20.97
CA ALA A 130 -32.84 -3.29 19.99
C ALA A 130 -32.70 -2.66 18.58
N SER A 131 -33.63 -1.80 18.18
CA SER A 131 -33.56 -1.04 16.93
C SER A 131 -32.47 0.03 16.96
N GLU A 132 -32.30 0.73 18.08
CA GLU A 132 -31.22 1.73 18.25
C GLU A 132 -29.83 1.05 18.24
N GLN A 133 -29.73 -0.13 18.86
CA GLN A 133 -28.50 -0.91 18.86
C GLN A 133 -28.15 -1.43 17.47
N ALA A 134 -29.14 -1.86 16.69
CA ALA A 134 -28.97 -2.24 15.28
C ALA A 134 -28.53 -1.05 14.40
N GLN A 135 -29.10 0.15 14.60
CA GLN A 135 -28.65 1.36 13.91
C GLN A 135 -27.24 1.77 14.30
N THR A 136 -26.87 1.62 15.58
CA THR A 136 -25.50 1.88 16.07
C THR A 136 -24.50 0.92 15.43
N SER A 137 -24.82 -0.37 15.37
CA SER A 137 -23.97 -1.38 14.71
C SER A 137 -23.85 -1.14 13.20
N ALA A 138 -24.91 -0.70 12.53
CA ALA A 138 -24.85 -0.30 11.12
C ALA A 138 -23.96 0.93 10.90
N GLY A 139 -24.00 1.92 11.81
CA GLY A 139 -23.10 3.07 11.81
C GLY A 139 -21.62 2.67 11.96
N GLN A 140 -21.33 1.80 12.93
CA GLN A 140 -19.97 1.28 13.16
C GLN A 140 -19.44 0.45 11.97
N ALA A 141 -20.31 -0.28 11.29
CA ALA A 141 -19.97 -1.00 10.07
C ALA A 141 -19.61 -0.04 8.91
N SER A 142 -20.35 1.05 8.77
CA SER A 142 -20.06 2.10 7.77
C SER A 142 -18.73 2.82 8.05
N GLU A 143 -18.44 3.13 9.32
CA GLU A 143 -17.14 3.69 9.74
C GLU A 143 -16.00 2.71 9.49
N SER A 144 -16.20 1.42 9.78
CA SER A 144 -15.20 0.36 9.53
C SER A 144 -14.94 0.16 8.03
N ALA A 145 -15.98 0.23 7.19
CA ALA A 145 -15.83 0.18 5.73
C ALA A 145 -15.03 1.38 5.21
N THR A 146 -15.26 2.57 5.77
CA THR A 146 -14.51 3.78 5.42
C THR A 146 -13.03 3.66 5.85
N ALA A 147 -12.77 3.11 7.04
CA ALA A 147 -11.41 2.84 7.51
C ALA A 147 -10.67 1.82 6.61
N ALA A 148 -11.35 0.78 6.13
CA ALA A 148 -10.79 -0.20 5.21
C ALA A 148 -10.42 0.41 3.85
N VAL A 149 -11.27 1.29 3.30
CA VAL A 149 -10.97 2.01 2.06
C VAL A 149 -9.75 2.94 2.22
N ASN A 150 -9.67 3.65 3.34
CA ASN A 150 -8.51 4.50 3.64
C ASN A 150 -7.22 3.68 3.81
N ALA A 151 -7.29 2.51 4.45
CA ALA A 151 -6.16 1.60 4.58
C ALA A 151 -5.70 1.03 3.21
N ALA A 152 -6.64 0.71 2.32
CA ALA A 152 -6.34 0.29 0.95
C ALA A 152 -5.64 1.41 0.16
N GLY A 153 -6.12 2.66 0.27
CA GLY A 153 -5.47 3.82 -0.34
C GLY A 153 -4.06 4.07 0.21
N ALA A 154 -3.86 3.92 1.52
CA ALA A 154 -2.53 4.03 2.13
C ALA A 154 -1.57 2.92 1.66
N ALA A 155 -2.07 1.70 1.44
CA ALA A 155 -1.30 0.60 0.88
C ALA A 155 -0.90 0.87 -0.59
N GLU A 156 -1.80 1.45 -1.39
CA GLU A 156 -1.52 1.83 -2.78
C GLU A 156 -0.46 2.93 -2.87
N VAL A 157 -0.56 3.97 -2.03
CA VAL A 157 0.48 5.01 -1.91
C VAL A 157 1.82 4.42 -1.49
N SER A 158 1.83 3.48 -0.54
CA SER A 158 3.05 2.79 -0.09
C SER A 158 3.68 1.94 -1.19
N ALA A 159 2.87 1.27 -2.02
CA ALA A 159 3.35 0.50 -3.16
C ALA A 159 3.99 1.40 -4.24
N ILE A 160 3.40 2.57 -4.51
CA ILE A 160 3.96 3.58 -5.43
C ILE A 160 5.30 4.12 -4.91
N GLN A 161 5.40 4.35 -3.60
CA GLN A 161 6.63 4.82 -2.98
C GLN A 161 7.74 3.76 -3.01
N ALA A 162 7.39 2.49 -2.78
CA ALA A 162 8.33 1.37 -2.93
C ALA A 162 8.83 1.22 -4.38
N ALA A 163 7.95 1.36 -5.38
CA ALA A 163 8.34 1.35 -6.79
C ALA A 163 9.30 2.52 -7.14
N SER A 164 9.04 3.71 -6.59
CA SER A 164 9.91 4.89 -6.77
C SER A 164 11.29 4.71 -6.11
N SER A 165 11.33 4.08 -4.93
CA SER A 165 12.58 3.71 -4.27
C SER A 165 13.36 2.63 -5.03
N ALA A 166 12.68 1.63 -5.60
CA ALA A 166 13.30 0.62 -6.46
C ALA A 166 13.92 1.25 -7.72
N ALA A 167 13.21 2.16 -8.39
CA ALA A 167 13.74 2.89 -9.54
C ALA A 167 14.96 3.77 -9.18
N SER A 168 14.95 4.39 -8.00
CA SER A 168 16.09 5.16 -7.49
C SER A 168 17.31 4.29 -7.18
N ALA A 169 17.08 3.07 -6.67
CA ALA A 169 18.13 2.08 -6.44
C ALA A 169 18.71 1.56 -7.76
N GLU A 170 17.87 1.32 -8.77
CA GLU A 170 18.29 0.89 -10.10
C GLU A 170 19.14 1.96 -10.81
N SER A 171 18.76 3.24 -10.69
CA SER A 171 19.54 4.39 -11.18
C SER A 171 20.89 4.51 -10.46
N SER A 172 20.90 4.27 -9.15
CA SER A 172 22.12 4.28 -8.32
C SER A 172 23.05 3.10 -8.65
N ALA A 173 22.50 1.91 -8.92
CA ALA A 173 23.25 0.74 -9.41
C ALA A 173 23.85 0.98 -10.80
N GLY A 174 23.11 1.65 -11.69
CA GLY A 174 23.62 2.11 -12.98
C GLY A 174 24.79 3.10 -12.83
N THR A 175 24.67 4.06 -11.92
CA THR A 175 25.74 5.03 -11.60
C THR A 175 26.99 4.34 -11.03
N ALA A 176 26.81 3.37 -10.13
CA ALA A 176 27.91 2.57 -9.58
C ALA A 176 28.61 1.74 -10.65
N THR A 177 27.85 1.17 -11.60
CA THR A 177 28.39 0.41 -12.74
C THR A 177 29.24 1.31 -13.65
N THR A 178 28.75 2.52 -13.96
CA THR A 178 29.52 3.52 -14.71
C THR A 178 30.81 3.89 -13.99
N LYS A 179 30.76 4.13 -12.67
CA LYS A 179 31.95 4.46 -11.87
C LYS A 179 32.95 3.29 -11.78
N ALA A 180 32.48 2.04 -11.72
CA ALA A 180 33.35 0.87 -11.81
C ALA A 180 34.05 0.76 -13.19
N GLY A 181 33.34 1.12 -14.26
CA GLY A 181 33.91 1.22 -15.60
C GLY A 181 34.99 2.31 -15.70
N GLU A 182 34.73 3.50 -15.17
CA GLU A 182 35.70 4.60 -15.10
C GLU A 182 36.93 4.22 -14.27
N ALA A 183 36.75 3.57 -13.12
CA ALA A 183 37.85 3.07 -12.29
C ALA A 183 38.71 2.03 -13.03
N SER A 184 38.08 1.15 -13.81
CA SER A 184 38.77 0.16 -14.64
C SER A 184 39.59 0.82 -15.75
N ALA A 185 39.06 1.88 -16.38
CA ALA A 185 39.78 2.67 -17.38
C ALA A 185 40.98 3.43 -16.77
N SER A 186 40.82 3.99 -15.57
CA SER A 186 41.91 4.62 -14.83
C SER A 186 42.99 3.61 -14.41
N ALA A 187 42.62 2.39 -14.00
CA ALA A 187 43.56 1.32 -13.69
C ALA A 187 44.36 0.89 -14.93
N ALA A 188 43.72 0.76 -16.09
CA ALA A 188 44.39 0.47 -17.36
C ALA A 188 45.36 1.60 -17.77
N SER A 189 44.98 2.85 -17.52
CA SER A 189 45.85 4.02 -17.75
C SER A 189 47.07 4.00 -16.82
N ALA A 190 46.90 3.60 -15.56
CA ALA A 190 47.99 3.43 -14.61
C ALA A 190 48.94 2.28 -15.01
N ASP A 191 48.40 1.18 -15.53
CA ASP A 191 49.21 0.06 -16.04
C ASP A 191 50.02 0.44 -17.29
N THR A 192 49.44 1.27 -18.15
CA THR A 192 50.13 1.85 -19.30
C THR A 192 51.28 2.76 -18.84
N ALA A 193 51.03 3.61 -17.83
CA ALA A 193 52.06 4.47 -17.23
C ALA A 193 53.17 3.66 -16.54
N ARG A 194 52.83 2.56 -15.84
CA ARG A 194 53.78 1.64 -15.23
C ARG A 194 54.68 0.96 -16.28
N THR A 195 54.10 0.56 -17.40
CA THR A 195 54.84 -0.05 -18.52
C THR A 195 55.77 0.97 -19.17
N ALA A 196 55.31 2.21 -19.36
CA ALA A 196 56.14 3.31 -19.84
C ALA A 196 57.31 3.62 -18.88
N ALA A 197 57.06 3.65 -17.56
CA ALA A 197 58.10 3.85 -16.56
C ALA A 197 59.12 2.69 -16.53
N ALA A 198 58.67 1.44 -16.69
CA ALA A 198 59.56 0.29 -16.81
C ALA A 198 60.41 0.34 -18.09
N ALA A 199 59.84 0.79 -19.21
CA ALA A 199 60.57 1.02 -20.45
C ALA A 199 61.62 2.14 -20.29
N SER A 200 61.28 3.24 -19.61
CA SER A 200 62.24 4.31 -19.27
C SER A 200 63.36 3.81 -18.34
N ALA A 201 63.06 2.99 -17.34
CA ALA A 201 64.07 2.40 -16.46
C ALA A 201 64.99 1.42 -17.22
N ALA A 202 64.45 0.65 -18.17
CA ALA A 202 65.25 -0.19 -19.06
C ALA A 202 66.15 0.66 -19.99
N ALA A 203 65.63 1.77 -20.52
CA ALA A 203 66.42 2.73 -21.29
C ALA A 203 67.55 3.35 -20.45
N SER A 204 67.29 3.68 -19.18
CA SER A 204 68.34 4.14 -18.24
C SER A 204 69.42 3.08 -18.00
N LYS A 205 69.05 1.80 -17.85
CA LYS A 205 70.03 0.70 -17.73
C LYS A 205 70.84 0.50 -19.01
N THR A 206 70.23 0.67 -20.18
CA THR A 206 70.94 0.67 -21.46
C THR A 206 71.89 1.86 -21.57
N SER A 207 71.49 3.05 -21.11
CA SER A 207 72.38 4.22 -21.01
C SER A 207 73.52 4.02 -20.02
N GLU A 208 73.28 3.33 -18.90
CA GLU A 208 74.31 2.93 -17.93
C GLU A 208 75.31 1.95 -18.57
N ALA A 209 74.84 0.94 -19.27
CA ALA A 209 75.68 -0.01 -20.02
C ALA A 209 76.48 0.69 -21.15
N ASN A 210 75.88 1.68 -21.83
CA ASN A 210 76.55 2.49 -22.85
C ASN A 210 77.59 3.43 -22.23
N ALA A 211 77.34 3.97 -21.04
CA ALA A 211 78.31 4.75 -20.28
C ALA A 211 79.49 3.87 -19.81
N ASP A 212 79.22 2.63 -19.43
CA ASP A 212 80.22 1.63 -19.06
C ASP A 212 81.08 1.19 -20.26
N ALA A 213 80.46 0.95 -21.42
CA ALA A 213 81.17 0.68 -22.67
C ALA A 213 82.01 1.88 -23.11
N SER A 214 81.49 3.10 -22.95
CA SER A 214 82.22 4.34 -23.23
C SER A 214 83.38 4.55 -22.27
N ARG A 215 83.23 4.13 -21.01
CA ARG A 215 84.31 4.14 -19.99
C ARG A 215 85.42 3.14 -20.33
N ILE A 216 85.08 1.95 -20.85
CA ILE A 216 86.06 0.96 -21.35
C ILE A 216 86.80 1.51 -22.58
N ALA A 217 86.08 2.05 -23.57
CA ALA A 217 86.66 2.67 -24.77
C ALA A 217 87.53 3.90 -24.44
N ALA A 218 87.16 4.68 -23.42
CA ALA A 218 87.96 5.77 -22.89
C ALA A 218 89.24 5.27 -22.18
N GLY A 219 89.21 4.08 -21.54
CA GLY A 219 90.39 3.42 -20.97
C GLY A 219 91.39 2.98 -22.05
N ASP A 220 90.90 2.37 -23.13
CA ASP A 220 91.70 2.00 -24.30
C ASP A 220 92.29 3.26 -24.98
N SER A 221 91.57 4.38 -24.96
CA SER A 221 92.01 5.68 -25.48
C SER A 221 92.96 6.43 -24.52
N ALA A 222 92.84 6.23 -23.20
CA ALA A 222 93.74 6.81 -22.19
C ALA A 222 95.15 6.22 -22.27
N ALA A 223 95.27 4.95 -22.66
CA ALA A 223 96.56 4.33 -23.02
C ALA A 223 97.23 5.03 -24.24
N ALA A 224 96.44 5.64 -25.12
CA ALA A 224 96.93 6.46 -26.23
C ALA A 224 97.18 7.94 -25.83
N ALA A 225 96.44 8.49 -24.85
CA ALA A 225 96.46 9.89 -24.44
C ALA A 225 97.55 10.29 -23.43
N ALA A 226 98.29 9.35 -22.82
CA ALA A 226 99.52 9.63 -22.07
C ALA A 226 100.57 10.44 -22.88
N ALA A 227 100.36 10.58 -24.20
CA ALA A 227 101.11 11.42 -25.11
C ALA A 227 100.74 12.93 -25.12
N SER A 228 99.68 13.44 -24.44
CA SER A 228 99.24 14.86 -24.59
C SER A 228 98.74 15.55 -23.31
N ALA A 229 99.64 16.25 -22.61
CA ALA A 229 99.41 16.88 -21.30
C ALA A 229 98.87 18.35 -21.32
N THR A 230 98.57 18.94 -22.48
CA THR A 230 98.25 20.40 -22.58
C THR A 230 96.76 20.75 -22.38
N ALA A 231 95.85 19.77 -22.28
CA ALA A 231 94.40 19.99 -22.22
C ALA A 231 93.82 20.38 -20.83
N ALA A 232 94.65 20.58 -19.81
CA ALA A 232 94.24 20.56 -18.40
C ALA A 232 93.42 21.77 -17.87
N GLN A 233 93.43 22.94 -18.52
CA GLN A 233 92.76 24.16 -17.99
C GLN A 233 91.27 24.30 -18.36
N THR A 234 90.82 23.68 -19.46
CA THR A 234 89.39 23.65 -19.85
C THR A 234 88.57 22.68 -19.00
N SER A 235 89.23 21.70 -18.38
CA SER A 235 88.61 20.63 -17.58
C SER A 235 88.12 21.09 -16.19
N ALA A 236 88.73 22.14 -15.61
CA ALA A 236 88.34 22.65 -14.29
C ALA A 236 86.98 23.38 -14.28
N ALA A 237 86.62 24.08 -15.37
CA ALA A 237 85.33 24.76 -15.51
C ALA A 237 84.16 23.79 -15.78
N ARG A 238 84.43 22.68 -16.50
CA ARG A 238 83.43 21.61 -16.75
C ARG A 238 83.14 20.75 -15.51
N ALA A 239 84.09 20.63 -14.58
CA ALA A 239 83.88 19.95 -13.31
C ALA A 239 82.89 20.69 -12.38
N GLY A 240 82.97 22.03 -12.28
CA GLY A 240 82.03 22.84 -11.47
C GLY A 240 80.61 22.89 -12.02
N ALA A 241 80.45 22.89 -13.35
CA ALA A 241 79.13 22.78 -13.99
C ALA A 241 78.50 21.39 -13.78
N SER A 242 79.32 20.33 -13.80
CA SER A 242 78.86 18.95 -13.53
C SER A 242 78.47 18.72 -12.07
N GLU A 243 79.14 19.38 -11.11
CA GLU A 243 78.75 19.35 -9.69
C GLU A 243 77.40 20.05 -9.43
N THR A 244 77.14 21.16 -10.13
CA THR A 244 75.86 21.89 -10.06
C THR A 244 74.72 21.10 -10.70
N ALA A 245 74.99 20.42 -11.82
CA ALA A 245 74.03 19.52 -12.47
C ALA A 245 73.73 18.27 -11.60
N ALA A 246 74.74 17.70 -10.93
CA ALA A 246 74.57 16.60 -9.99
C ALA A 246 73.69 16.99 -8.79
N LYS A 247 73.93 18.15 -8.15
CA LYS A 247 73.06 18.67 -7.07
C LYS A 247 71.63 18.96 -7.53
N THR A 248 71.44 19.41 -8.77
CA THR A 248 70.11 19.64 -9.35
C THR A 248 69.37 18.32 -9.59
N SER A 249 70.04 17.29 -10.10
CA SER A 249 69.49 15.93 -10.26
C SER A 249 69.18 15.26 -8.93
N GLU A 250 70.01 15.45 -7.91
CA GLU A 250 69.77 14.94 -6.55
C GLU A 250 68.51 15.58 -5.94
N THR A 251 68.31 16.89 -6.17
CA THR A 251 67.12 17.63 -5.75
C THR A 251 65.87 17.17 -6.52
N GLN A 252 65.98 16.93 -7.83
CA GLN A 252 64.87 16.40 -8.65
C GLN A 252 64.48 14.97 -8.23
N THR A 253 65.46 14.13 -7.88
CA THR A 253 65.21 12.77 -7.39
C THR A 253 64.50 12.79 -6.04
N ALA A 254 64.88 13.70 -5.14
CA ALA A 254 64.19 13.90 -3.86
C ALA A 254 62.74 14.39 -4.05
N SER A 255 62.50 15.30 -5.01
CA SER A 255 61.14 15.75 -5.35
C SER A 255 60.30 14.61 -5.94
N SER A 256 60.85 13.83 -6.88
CA SER A 256 60.15 12.68 -7.46
C SER A 256 59.85 11.56 -6.44
N ALA A 257 60.73 11.35 -5.47
CA ALA A 257 60.47 10.45 -4.35
C ALA A 257 59.34 10.98 -3.42
N GLY A 258 59.29 12.30 -3.22
CA GLY A 258 58.19 12.98 -2.52
C GLY A 258 56.84 12.83 -3.22
N ASP A 259 56.81 13.02 -4.53
CA ASP A 259 55.61 12.86 -5.37
C ASP A 259 55.12 11.41 -5.40
N ALA A 260 56.05 10.44 -5.42
CA ALA A 260 55.74 9.02 -5.28
C ALA A 260 55.13 8.69 -3.91
N GLY A 261 55.66 9.28 -2.82
CA GLY A 261 55.10 9.15 -1.48
C GLY A 261 53.70 9.77 -1.33
N ALA A 262 53.48 10.94 -1.95
CA ALA A 262 52.17 11.58 -1.99
C ALA A 262 51.16 10.72 -2.78
N SER A 263 51.59 10.12 -3.89
CA SER A 263 50.75 9.23 -4.71
C SER A 263 50.40 7.92 -3.99
N ALA A 264 51.34 7.33 -3.23
CA ALA A 264 51.07 6.18 -2.39
C ALA A 264 50.06 6.49 -1.27
N THR A 265 50.14 7.69 -0.69
CA THR A 265 49.19 8.16 0.32
C THR A 265 47.80 8.36 -0.27
N ALA A 266 47.70 8.91 -1.48
CA ALA A 266 46.44 9.06 -2.21
C ALA A 266 45.80 7.70 -2.59
N ALA A 267 46.61 6.71 -2.94
CA ALA A 267 46.15 5.35 -3.20
C ALA A 267 45.57 4.68 -1.94
N ALA A 268 46.24 4.80 -0.79
CA ALA A 268 45.75 4.29 0.48
C ALA A 268 44.44 4.98 0.94
N ALA A 269 44.33 6.29 0.70
CA ALA A 269 43.08 7.03 0.95
C ALA A 269 41.93 6.54 0.06
N SER A 270 42.21 6.22 -1.20
CA SER A 270 41.21 5.71 -2.16
C SER A 270 40.76 4.29 -1.81
N GLU A 271 41.68 3.43 -1.35
CA GLU A 271 41.35 2.08 -0.86
C GLU A 271 40.44 2.15 0.38
N LYS A 272 40.73 3.09 1.30
CA LYS A 272 39.89 3.34 2.48
C LYS A 272 38.50 3.86 2.10
N ALA A 273 38.41 4.71 1.07
CA ALA A 273 37.13 5.19 0.55
C ALA A 273 36.32 4.06 -0.11
N ALA A 274 36.96 3.18 -0.89
CA ALA A 274 36.31 2.01 -1.48
C ALA A 274 35.79 1.04 -0.42
N ALA A 275 36.55 0.82 0.66
CA ALA A 275 36.12 0.01 1.79
C ALA A 275 34.92 0.62 2.53
N ALA A 276 34.87 1.95 2.68
CA ALA A 276 33.74 2.65 3.26
C ALA A 276 32.47 2.52 2.39
N SER A 277 32.59 2.69 1.06
CA SER A 277 31.47 2.50 0.13
C SER A 277 30.95 1.06 0.11
N ALA A 278 31.83 0.06 0.24
CA ALA A 278 31.42 -1.33 0.36
C ALA A 278 30.63 -1.60 1.66
N ALA A 279 31.00 -0.94 2.77
CA ALA A 279 30.27 -1.02 4.03
C ALA A 279 28.88 -0.34 3.96
N GLU A 280 28.78 0.79 3.26
CA GLU A 280 27.49 1.46 3.00
C GLU A 280 26.56 0.63 2.11
N ALA A 281 27.11 -0.04 1.09
CA ALA A 281 26.34 -0.96 0.24
C ALA A 281 25.75 -2.13 1.06
N LYS A 282 26.55 -2.72 1.96
CA LYS A 282 26.11 -3.81 2.84
C LYS A 282 25.07 -3.37 3.87
N THR A 283 25.19 -2.12 4.33
CA THR A 283 24.19 -1.49 5.20
C THR A 283 22.87 -1.26 4.44
N SER A 284 22.93 -0.82 3.18
CA SER A 284 21.74 -0.67 2.33
C SER A 284 21.06 -2.01 2.02
N GLU A 285 21.83 -3.07 1.76
CA GLU A 285 21.30 -4.43 1.56
C GLU A 285 20.58 -4.93 2.82
N THR A 286 21.12 -4.64 4.01
CA THR A 286 20.49 -4.95 5.30
C THR A 286 19.19 -4.15 5.52
N ASN A 287 19.18 -2.87 5.16
CA ASN A 287 17.99 -2.02 5.24
C ASN A 287 16.89 -2.47 4.28
N ALA A 288 17.26 -2.93 3.08
CA ALA A 288 16.34 -3.51 2.10
C ALA A 288 15.73 -4.84 2.62
N ALA A 289 16.56 -5.73 3.18
CA ALA A 289 16.08 -6.97 3.80
C ALA A 289 15.13 -6.69 4.98
N THR A 290 15.45 -5.70 5.81
CA THR A 290 14.58 -5.27 6.92
C THR A 290 13.24 -4.74 6.40
N SER A 291 13.26 -3.90 5.37
CA SER A 291 12.04 -3.35 4.76
C SER A 291 11.15 -4.42 4.11
N ALA A 292 11.75 -5.44 3.50
CA ALA A 292 11.04 -6.61 2.97
C ALA A 292 10.36 -7.42 4.10
N SER A 293 11.05 -7.62 5.23
CA SER A 293 10.47 -8.32 6.39
C SER A 293 9.31 -7.56 7.03
N THR A 294 9.41 -6.23 7.12
CA THR A 294 8.31 -5.35 7.60
C THR A 294 7.11 -5.42 6.66
N SER A 295 7.34 -5.46 5.34
CA SER A 295 6.26 -5.58 4.35
C SER A 295 5.54 -6.93 4.43
N ALA A 296 6.28 -8.02 4.64
CA ALA A 296 5.70 -9.35 4.86
C ALA A 296 4.87 -9.43 6.15
N ALA A 297 5.32 -8.77 7.23
CA ALA A 297 4.57 -8.68 8.48
C ALA A 297 3.26 -7.88 8.30
N SER A 298 3.31 -6.75 7.57
CA SER A 298 2.13 -5.95 7.26
C SER A 298 1.12 -6.70 6.38
N ALA A 299 1.59 -7.48 5.40
CA ALA A 299 0.71 -8.33 4.58
C ALA A 299 0.02 -9.42 5.41
N THR A 300 0.74 -9.99 6.38
CA THR A 300 0.17 -10.97 7.33
C THR A 300 -0.89 -10.32 8.20
N ALA A 301 -0.64 -9.14 8.76
CA ALA A 301 -1.61 -8.39 9.55
C ALA A 301 -2.88 -8.05 8.75
N ALA A 302 -2.73 -7.61 7.49
CA ALA A 302 -3.85 -7.35 6.59
C ALA A 302 -4.70 -8.61 6.33
N SER A 303 -4.06 -9.77 6.14
CA SER A 303 -4.77 -11.04 5.94
C SER A 303 -5.56 -11.49 7.17
N SER A 304 -5.02 -11.24 8.38
CA SER A 304 -5.72 -11.51 9.64
C SER A 304 -6.93 -10.59 9.80
N SER A 305 -6.78 -9.28 9.55
CA SER A 305 -7.89 -8.32 9.62
C SER A 305 -8.97 -8.61 8.59
N ALA A 306 -8.62 -9.08 7.39
CA ALA A 306 -9.59 -9.51 6.39
C ALA A 306 -10.40 -10.75 6.86
N SER A 307 -9.75 -11.68 7.55
CA SER A 307 -10.39 -12.87 8.13
C SER A 307 -11.34 -12.50 9.27
N GLU A 308 -10.96 -11.55 10.12
CA GLU A 308 -11.81 -11.00 11.18
C GLU A 308 -13.05 -10.28 10.62
N ALA A 309 -12.87 -9.49 9.55
CA ALA A 309 -13.96 -8.83 8.85
C ALA A 309 -14.93 -9.83 8.22
N SER A 310 -14.43 -10.90 7.59
CA SER A 310 -15.27 -11.99 7.07
C SER A 310 -16.06 -12.68 8.16
N THR A 311 -15.46 -12.89 9.34
CA THR A 311 -16.14 -13.48 10.50
C THR A 311 -17.26 -12.57 11.03
N HIS A 312 -17.02 -11.25 11.08
CA HIS A 312 -18.04 -10.28 11.48
C HIS A 312 -19.19 -10.18 10.47
N ALA A 313 -18.91 -10.26 9.17
CA ALA A 313 -19.95 -10.31 8.14
C ALA A 313 -20.86 -11.54 8.31
N ALA A 314 -20.27 -12.72 8.54
CA ALA A 314 -21.04 -13.94 8.79
C ALA A 314 -21.88 -13.87 10.09
N ALA A 315 -21.35 -13.24 11.14
CA ALA A 315 -22.09 -12.99 12.38
C ALA A 315 -23.25 -11.99 12.17
N SER A 316 -23.07 -10.99 11.30
CA SER A 316 -24.11 -10.05 10.90
C SER A 316 -25.23 -10.73 10.11
N ASP A 317 -24.91 -11.61 9.16
CA ASP A 317 -25.91 -12.37 8.40
C ASP A 317 -26.73 -13.30 9.30
N THR A 318 -26.08 -13.89 10.30
CA THR A 318 -26.74 -14.71 11.34
C THR A 318 -27.69 -13.84 12.16
N SER A 319 -27.26 -12.64 12.56
CA SER A 319 -28.07 -11.70 13.34
C SER A 319 -29.26 -11.16 12.54
N ALA A 320 -29.08 -10.86 11.26
CA ALA A 320 -30.16 -10.47 10.36
C ALA A 320 -31.21 -11.59 10.17
N SER A 321 -30.75 -12.84 10.09
CA SER A 321 -31.63 -14.01 10.01
C SER A 321 -32.47 -14.20 11.28
N LEU A 322 -31.88 -13.99 12.45
CA LEU A 322 -32.59 -14.02 13.74
C LEU A 322 -33.59 -12.86 13.86
N ALA A 323 -33.25 -11.66 13.38
CA ALA A 323 -34.17 -10.53 13.34
C ALA A 323 -35.37 -10.78 12.40
N ALA A 324 -35.14 -11.41 11.24
CA ALA A 324 -36.21 -11.81 10.33
C ALA A 324 -37.14 -12.89 10.94
N GLN A 325 -36.58 -13.85 11.67
CA GLN A 325 -37.36 -14.84 12.42
C GLN A 325 -38.20 -14.19 13.52
N SER A 326 -37.62 -13.23 14.27
CA SER A 326 -38.31 -12.48 15.30
C SER A 326 -39.46 -11.63 14.73
N SER A 327 -39.24 -10.97 13.58
CA SER A 327 -40.28 -10.23 12.85
C SER A 327 -41.43 -11.14 12.39
N THR A 328 -41.10 -12.33 11.88
CA THR A 328 -42.10 -13.34 11.48
C THR A 328 -42.91 -13.83 12.69
N ALA A 329 -42.25 -14.06 13.82
CA ALA A 329 -42.92 -14.45 15.06
C ALA A 329 -43.82 -13.34 15.63
N ALA A 330 -43.39 -12.08 15.54
CA ALA A 330 -44.18 -10.91 15.93
C ALA A 330 -45.39 -10.73 15.01
N GLY A 331 -45.24 -10.90 13.69
CA GLY A 331 -46.35 -10.90 12.74
C GLY A 331 -47.37 -12.01 13.04
N ALA A 332 -46.90 -13.23 13.28
CA ALA A 332 -47.77 -14.34 13.67
C ALA A 332 -48.47 -14.14 15.03
N ALA A 333 -47.87 -13.37 15.94
CA ALA A 333 -48.50 -12.99 17.20
C ALA A 333 -49.56 -11.89 17.01
N ALA A 334 -49.29 -10.91 16.14
CA ALA A 334 -50.24 -9.87 15.76
C ALA A 334 -51.47 -10.47 15.08
N THR A 335 -51.30 -11.39 14.12
CA THR A 335 -52.44 -12.09 13.48
C THR A 335 -53.24 -12.91 14.49
N ARG A 336 -52.57 -13.57 15.45
CA ARG A 336 -53.29 -14.28 16.52
C ARG A 336 -54.09 -13.34 17.43
N ALA A 337 -53.57 -12.15 17.70
CA ALA A 337 -54.27 -11.12 18.46
C ALA A 337 -55.47 -10.55 17.66
N GLU A 338 -55.32 -10.34 16.36
CA GLU A 338 -56.40 -9.93 15.45
C GLU A 338 -57.49 -11.02 15.37
N ASP A 339 -57.12 -12.29 15.23
CA ASP A 339 -58.06 -13.42 15.24
C ASP A 339 -58.74 -13.61 16.59
N ALA A 340 -58.07 -13.27 17.69
CA ALA A 340 -58.65 -13.31 19.03
C ALA A 340 -59.61 -12.13 19.25
N ALA A 341 -59.26 -10.93 18.78
CA ALA A 341 -60.13 -9.76 18.78
C ALA A 341 -61.36 -10.01 17.91
N LYS A 342 -61.19 -10.60 16.72
CA LYS A 342 -62.30 -10.94 15.82
C LYS A 342 -63.21 -12.01 16.41
N ARG A 343 -62.66 -13.02 17.10
CA ARG A 343 -63.48 -13.97 17.89
C ARG A 343 -64.20 -13.31 19.06
N ALA A 344 -63.62 -12.31 19.70
CA ALA A 344 -64.28 -11.55 20.75
C ALA A 344 -65.41 -10.66 20.18
N GLU A 345 -65.22 -10.07 18.99
CA GLU A 345 -66.26 -9.38 18.23
C GLU A 345 -67.39 -10.34 17.83
N ASP A 346 -67.06 -11.51 17.26
CA ASP A 346 -68.04 -12.53 16.88
C ASP A 346 -68.83 -13.05 18.10
N ILE A 347 -68.17 -13.22 19.26
CA ILE A 347 -68.84 -13.58 20.52
C ILE A 347 -69.74 -12.44 21.01
N ALA A 348 -69.31 -11.18 20.90
CA ALA A 348 -70.14 -10.03 21.23
C ALA A 348 -71.37 -9.92 20.31
N ASP A 349 -71.21 -10.27 19.03
CA ASP A 349 -72.30 -10.29 18.04
C ASP A 349 -73.32 -11.41 18.32
N VAL A 350 -72.84 -12.58 18.78
CA VAL A 350 -73.68 -13.71 19.22
C VAL A 350 -74.41 -13.42 20.55
N ILE A 351 -73.85 -12.55 21.42
CA ILE A 351 -74.51 -12.06 22.66
C ILE A 351 -75.34 -10.80 22.33
N SER A 352 -76.25 -10.88 21.37
CA SER A 352 -77.04 -9.74 20.86
C SER A 352 -77.62 -8.84 21.98
N LEU A 353 -76.88 -7.78 22.34
CA LEU A 353 -77.30 -6.72 23.24
C LEU A 353 -77.61 -5.51 22.35
N GLU A 354 -78.89 -5.29 22.08
CA GLU A 354 -79.35 -4.21 21.21
C GLU A 354 -79.17 -2.84 21.87
N ASP A 355 -78.86 -1.82 21.07
CA ASP A 355 -78.79 -0.42 21.51
C ASP A 355 -80.18 0.09 21.96
N ALA A 356 -80.20 0.93 23.00
CA ALA A 356 -81.45 1.53 23.44
C ALA A 356 -81.97 2.51 22.40
N SER A 357 -83.26 2.42 22.09
CA SER A 357 -83.96 3.44 21.31
C SER A 357 -85.03 4.11 22.18
N LEU A 358 -85.69 5.14 21.64
CA LEU A 358 -86.84 5.77 22.31
C LEU A 358 -88.02 4.81 22.55
N THR A 359 -88.00 3.62 21.96
CA THR A 359 -89.08 2.62 22.05
C THR A 359 -88.61 1.21 22.45
N LYS A 360 -87.30 0.97 22.63
CA LYS A 360 -86.72 -0.34 22.98
C LYS A 360 -85.64 -0.19 24.06
N LYS A 361 -85.70 -1.01 25.11
CA LYS A 361 -84.69 -1.00 26.19
C LYS A 361 -83.42 -1.71 25.73
N GLY A 362 -82.28 -1.04 25.87
CA GLY A 362 -80.94 -1.50 25.48
C GLY A 362 -79.84 -0.77 26.26
N ILE A 363 -78.61 -0.78 25.78
CA ILE A 363 -77.45 -0.11 26.42
C ILE A 363 -77.23 1.27 25.77
N VAL A 364 -76.91 2.32 26.56
CA VAL A 364 -76.69 3.70 26.08
C VAL A 364 -75.24 4.12 26.31
N LYS A 365 -74.57 4.65 25.28
CA LYS A 365 -73.21 5.22 25.38
C LYS A 365 -73.27 6.75 25.58
N LEU A 366 -72.50 7.28 26.54
CA LEU A 366 -72.48 8.70 26.91
C LEU A 366 -71.23 9.41 26.34
N SER A 367 -71.39 10.62 25.79
CA SER A 367 -70.28 11.45 25.27
C SER A 367 -70.18 12.81 25.97
N SER A 368 -68.96 13.19 26.35
CA SER A 368 -68.67 14.52 26.94
C SER A 368 -68.00 15.50 25.97
N ALA A 369 -67.95 15.15 24.67
CA ALA A 369 -67.44 16.04 23.63
C ALA A 369 -68.41 17.21 23.41
N THR A 370 -67.87 18.41 23.26
CA THR A 370 -68.63 19.67 23.08
C THR A 370 -68.93 19.98 21.62
N ASP A 371 -68.37 19.17 20.73
CA ASP A 371 -68.40 19.24 19.26
C ASP A 371 -68.86 17.91 18.64
N SER A 372 -69.64 17.12 19.39
CA SER A 372 -70.12 15.81 18.91
C SER A 372 -71.26 15.96 17.92
N ASP A 373 -71.04 15.47 16.69
CA ASP A 373 -72.05 15.39 15.64
C ASP A 373 -72.85 14.07 15.66
N SER A 374 -72.58 13.20 16.65
CA SER A 374 -73.17 11.85 16.74
C SER A 374 -74.58 11.86 17.34
N GLU A 375 -75.55 11.26 16.65
CA GLU A 375 -76.91 11.00 17.14
C GLU A 375 -77.04 9.70 17.96
N ALA A 376 -76.01 8.84 17.94
CA ALA A 376 -75.98 7.55 18.64
C ALA A 376 -75.44 7.64 20.08
N LEU A 377 -74.90 8.79 20.48
CA LEU A 377 -74.28 9.02 21.78
C LEU A 377 -75.03 10.11 22.53
N ALA A 378 -75.44 9.86 23.77
CA ALA A 378 -76.12 10.88 24.57
C ALA A 378 -75.10 11.85 25.19
N ALA A 379 -75.31 13.16 24.99
CA ALA A 379 -74.46 14.21 25.55
C ALA A 379 -74.53 14.23 27.08
N THR A 380 -73.38 14.31 27.75
CA THR A 380 -73.35 14.42 29.21
C THR A 380 -73.71 15.84 29.65
N PRO A 381 -74.23 16.01 30.89
CA PRO A 381 -74.45 17.34 31.48
C PRO A 381 -73.18 18.23 31.49
N LYS A 382 -71.99 17.61 31.47
CA LYS A 382 -70.71 18.31 31.39
C LYS A 382 -70.50 18.96 30.02
N ALA A 383 -70.71 18.23 28.93
CA ALA A 383 -70.61 18.77 27.56
C ALA A 383 -71.57 19.94 27.37
N VAL A 384 -72.83 19.76 27.78
CA VAL A 384 -73.88 20.78 27.67
C VAL A 384 -73.50 22.06 28.44
N LYS A 385 -72.95 21.91 29.65
CA LYS A 385 -72.48 23.05 30.45
C LYS A 385 -71.31 23.78 29.80
N THR A 386 -70.34 23.05 29.23
CA THR A 386 -69.16 23.65 28.60
C THR A 386 -69.54 24.42 27.32
N VAL A 387 -70.36 23.84 26.45
CA VAL A 387 -70.87 24.53 25.24
C VAL A 387 -71.59 25.82 25.61
N MET A 388 -72.45 25.78 26.64
CA MET A 388 -73.15 26.97 27.11
C MET A 388 -72.21 28.04 27.69
N GLY A 389 -71.06 27.66 28.24
CA GLY A 389 -70.03 28.60 28.69
C GLY A 389 -69.30 29.28 27.53
N GLU A 390 -69.01 28.56 26.45
CA GLU A 390 -68.32 29.13 25.28
C GLU A 390 -69.19 30.09 24.47
N VAL A 391 -70.48 29.77 24.32
CA VAL A 391 -71.44 30.63 23.61
C VAL A 391 -71.60 31.98 24.32
N GLN A 392 -71.46 32.04 25.65
CA GLN A 392 -71.55 33.29 26.42
C GLN A 392 -70.33 34.22 26.25
N ALA A 393 -69.22 33.75 25.66
CA ALA A 393 -67.99 34.52 25.49
C ALA A 393 -67.79 35.13 24.08
N LYS A 394 -68.72 34.90 23.14
CA LYS A 394 -68.62 35.44 21.77
C LYS A 394 -69.19 36.87 21.69
N ALA A 395 -68.53 37.74 20.91
CA ALA A 395 -68.95 39.13 20.71
C ALA A 395 -70.24 39.23 19.86
N PRO A 396 -71.08 40.28 20.05
CA PRO A 396 -72.27 40.51 19.23
C PRO A 396 -71.93 40.61 17.74
N LEU A 397 -72.82 40.10 16.89
CA LEU A 397 -72.61 40.09 15.43
C LEU A 397 -72.51 41.51 14.82
N ASP A 398 -73.18 42.49 15.43
CA ASP A 398 -73.18 43.88 14.99
C ASP A 398 -72.27 44.76 15.86
N SER A 399 -71.29 45.43 15.22
CA SER A 399 -70.35 46.39 15.84
C SER A 399 -69.49 45.83 16.99
N PRO A 400 -68.61 44.85 16.73
CA PRO A 400 -67.69 44.33 17.75
C PRO A 400 -66.66 45.37 18.18
N ALA A 401 -66.43 45.50 19.49
CA ALA A 401 -65.35 46.32 20.03
C ALA A 401 -64.01 45.57 19.93
N LEU A 402 -63.12 46.00 19.02
CA LEU A 402 -61.80 45.40 18.85
C LEU A 402 -60.81 46.00 19.85
N THR A 403 -60.26 45.18 20.76
CA THR A 403 -59.20 45.56 21.71
C THR A 403 -57.97 44.67 21.51
N GLY A 404 -56.76 45.17 21.81
CA GLY A 404 -55.50 44.44 21.59
C GLY A 404 -54.90 44.61 20.17
N THR A 405 -54.28 43.55 19.64
CA THR A 405 -53.69 43.48 18.28
C THR A 405 -54.50 42.53 17.38
N PRO A 406 -55.68 42.95 16.88
CA PRO A 406 -56.52 42.10 16.04
C PRO A 406 -55.88 41.85 14.68
N THR A 407 -55.86 40.60 14.23
CA THR A 407 -55.48 40.21 12.87
C THR A 407 -56.71 40.25 11.97
N ALA A 408 -56.71 41.08 10.93
CA ALA A 408 -57.75 41.14 9.91
C ALA A 408 -57.19 40.74 8.54
N PRO A 409 -57.99 40.19 7.62
CA PRO A 409 -57.56 39.91 6.24
C PRO A 409 -57.12 41.21 5.55
N THR A 410 -55.97 41.20 4.88
CA THR A 410 -55.46 42.36 4.13
C THR A 410 -56.30 42.58 2.87
N PRO A 411 -56.95 43.75 2.69
CA PRO A 411 -57.68 44.05 1.47
C PRO A 411 -56.76 44.17 0.24
N GLU A 412 -57.31 43.99 -0.95
CA GLU A 412 -56.62 44.23 -2.22
C GLU A 412 -56.27 45.71 -2.41
N THR A 413 -55.12 46.04 -3.01
CA THR A 413 -54.60 47.43 -3.14
C THR A 413 -55.50 48.40 -3.94
N THR A 414 -56.60 47.92 -4.53
CA THR A 414 -57.60 48.72 -5.25
C THR A 414 -58.87 49.01 -4.44
N ALA A 415 -59.00 48.46 -3.22
CA ALA A 415 -60.19 48.62 -2.37
C ALA A 415 -60.42 50.09 -1.92
N ALA A 416 -61.69 50.50 -1.84
CA ALA A 416 -62.13 51.85 -1.49
C ALA A 416 -63.39 51.90 -0.61
N GLY A 417 -63.79 50.76 0.00
CA GLY A 417 -65.00 50.62 0.82
C GLY A 417 -64.74 50.80 2.32
N ILE A 418 -65.56 50.12 3.14
CA ILE A 418 -65.50 50.15 4.61
C ILE A 418 -64.59 49.05 5.20
N GLU A 419 -63.69 48.47 4.41
CA GLU A 419 -62.76 47.44 4.87
C GLU A 419 -61.72 47.98 5.89
N ILE A 420 -61.23 47.12 6.78
CA ILE A 420 -60.18 47.48 7.73
C ILE A 420 -58.83 47.57 7.00
N ALA A 421 -58.25 48.75 6.88
CA ALA A 421 -56.93 48.95 6.30
C ALA A 421 -55.83 48.35 7.19
N THR A 422 -55.29 47.19 6.79
CA THR A 422 -54.20 46.51 7.51
C THR A 422 -52.84 47.17 7.25
N ALA A 423 -51.86 46.95 8.12
CA ALA A 423 -50.50 47.49 7.95
C ALA A 423 -49.84 47.04 6.62
N ALA A 424 -50.10 45.80 6.18
CA ALA A 424 -49.61 45.28 4.91
C ALA A 424 -50.19 46.02 3.68
N PHE A 425 -51.47 46.39 3.73
CA PHE A 425 -52.13 47.19 2.68
C PHE A 425 -51.46 48.57 2.52
N VAL A 426 -51.13 49.22 3.64
CA VAL A 426 -50.45 50.52 3.65
C VAL A 426 -49.01 50.40 3.13
N ALA A 427 -48.26 49.38 3.55
CA ALA A 427 -46.90 49.13 3.07
C ALA A 427 -46.84 48.90 1.55
N ALA A 428 -47.79 48.14 1.00
CA ALA A 428 -47.88 47.88 -0.43
C ALA A 428 -48.15 49.14 -1.27
N LYS A 429 -49.00 50.06 -0.78
CA LYS A 429 -49.24 51.36 -1.43
C LYS A 429 -48.00 52.26 -1.44
N VAL A 430 -47.21 52.25 -0.36
CA VAL A 430 -45.95 53.00 -0.29
C VAL A 430 -44.90 52.40 -1.23
N ALA A 431 -44.82 51.07 -1.34
CA ALA A 431 -43.90 50.41 -2.29
C ALA A 431 -44.24 50.71 -3.77
N GLN A 432 -45.52 50.77 -4.14
CA GLN A 432 -45.94 51.19 -5.49
C GLN A 432 -45.52 52.63 -5.81
N LEU A 433 -45.47 53.52 -4.82
CA LEU A 433 -45.00 54.90 -5.00
C LEU A 433 -43.47 54.96 -5.23
N VAL A 434 -42.71 54.12 -4.52
CA VAL A 434 -41.23 54.07 -4.60
C VAL A 434 -40.73 53.33 -5.84
N GLY A 435 -41.45 52.34 -6.36
CA GLY A 435 -41.11 51.60 -7.57
C GLY A 435 -41.24 52.38 -8.89
N SER A 436 -41.71 53.63 -8.85
CA SER A 436 -41.93 54.48 -10.03
C SER A 436 -40.72 55.32 -10.49
N ALA A 437 -39.52 55.13 -9.92
CA ALA A 437 -38.31 55.90 -10.26
C ALA A 437 -37.11 55.02 -10.70
N PRO A 438 -36.80 54.88 -12.01
CA PRO A 438 -35.72 54.01 -12.51
C PRO A 438 -34.44 54.75 -12.98
N GLU A 439 -33.29 54.05 -12.87
CA GLU A 439 -32.12 54.05 -13.79
C GLU A 439 -31.02 55.14 -13.80
N ALA A 440 -31.11 56.26 -13.06
CA ALA A 440 -30.11 57.34 -13.23
C ALA A 440 -28.84 57.27 -12.33
N LEU A 441 -28.82 56.48 -11.24
CA LEU A 441 -27.77 56.62 -10.21
C LEU A 441 -26.63 55.59 -10.25
N ASP A 442 -26.79 54.43 -10.90
CA ASP A 442 -25.78 53.36 -10.87
C ASP A 442 -24.66 53.55 -11.90
N THR A 443 -24.98 54.09 -13.09
CA THR A 443 -24.02 54.21 -14.21
C THR A 443 -22.99 55.32 -14.04
N LEU A 444 -23.34 56.44 -13.38
CA LEU A 444 -22.38 57.53 -13.15
C LEU A 444 -21.33 57.18 -12.09
N LYS A 445 -21.65 56.27 -11.16
CA LYS A 445 -20.72 55.89 -10.10
C LYS A 445 -19.62 54.95 -10.61
N GLU A 446 -19.96 54.00 -11.49
CA GLU A 446 -18.96 53.08 -12.07
C GLU A 446 -17.95 53.80 -12.99
N LEU A 447 -18.40 54.81 -13.76
CA LEU A 447 -17.53 55.60 -14.64
C LEU A 447 -16.54 56.50 -13.87
N ALA A 448 -16.96 57.04 -12.73
CA ALA A 448 -16.11 57.89 -11.90
C ALA A 448 -15.00 57.10 -11.18
N ASP A 449 -15.30 55.87 -10.73
CA ASP A 449 -14.35 55.03 -10.02
C ASP A 449 -13.29 54.40 -10.98
N ALA A 450 -13.62 54.15 -12.26
CA ALA A 450 -12.70 53.58 -13.27
C ALA A 450 -11.63 54.55 -13.80
N LEU A 451 -11.88 55.87 -13.74
CA LEU A 451 -10.95 56.93 -14.17
C LEU A 451 -10.13 57.52 -13.01
N GLY A 452 -10.20 56.92 -11.82
CA GLY A 452 -9.37 57.26 -10.68
C GLY A 452 -9.60 58.67 -10.11
N ASN A 453 -10.70 59.34 -10.48
CA ASN A 453 -11.06 60.68 -10.04
C ASN A 453 -9.92 61.73 -10.13
N ASP A 454 -9.07 61.69 -11.19
CA ASP A 454 -8.03 62.71 -11.41
C ASP A 454 -8.52 63.83 -12.36
N PRO A 455 -8.79 65.06 -11.86
CA PRO A 455 -9.27 66.17 -12.67
C PRO A 455 -8.25 66.75 -13.66
N ASN A 456 -6.97 66.37 -13.62
CA ASN A 456 -5.91 66.88 -14.49
C ASN A 456 -5.22 65.80 -15.34
N PHE A 457 -5.90 64.69 -15.59
CA PHE A 457 -5.39 63.48 -16.24
C PHE A 457 -4.52 63.72 -17.50
N ALA A 458 -4.93 64.64 -18.39
CA ALA A 458 -4.19 64.96 -19.61
C ALA A 458 -2.82 65.61 -19.34
N THR A 459 -2.73 66.45 -18.30
CA THR A 459 -1.47 67.09 -17.87
C THR A 459 -0.55 66.08 -17.19
N THR A 460 -1.13 65.18 -16.39
CA THR A 460 -0.43 64.12 -15.67
C THR A 460 0.29 63.16 -16.64
N ILE A 461 -0.37 62.74 -17.73
CA ILE A 461 0.24 61.89 -18.77
C ILE A 461 1.30 62.63 -19.60
N THR A 462 1.08 63.90 -19.92
CA THR A 462 2.03 64.71 -20.71
C THR A 462 3.36 64.92 -19.96
N ASN A 463 3.31 65.12 -18.64
CA ASN A 463 4.51 65.30 -17.80
C ASN A 463 5.32 64.00 -17.58
N MET A 464 4.69 62.83 -17.62
CA MET A 464 5.41 61.54 -17.50
C MET A 464 6.21 61.17 -18.75
N ILE A 465 5.81 61.67 -19.93
CA ILE A 465 6.52 61.45 -21.21
C ILE A 465 7.66 62.45 -21.42
N ALA A 466 7.50 63.70 -20.95
CA ALA A 466 8.55 64.72 -21.02
C ALA A 466 9.75 64.45 -20.08
N GLY A 467 9.60 63.56 -19.09
CA GLY A 467 10.63 63.23 -18.10
C GLY A 467 11.59 62.09 -18.44
N LYS A 468 11.61 61.54 -19.67
CA LYS A 468 12.51 60.42 -20.05
C LYS A 468 13.57 60.76 -21.11
N GLN A 469 14.45 61.72 -20.79
CA GLN A 469 15.83 61.81 -21.33
C GLN A 469 16.82 62.14 -20.17
N PRO A 470 18.05 61.58 -20.10
CA PRO A 470 18.90 61.67 -18.90
C PRO A 470 19.66 63.00 -18.76
N LEU A 471 19.60 63.62 -17.58
CA LEU A 471 20.35 64.80 -17.13
C LEU A 471 21.85 64.48 -16.90
N ASP A 472 22.62 64.28 -17.98
CA ASP A 472 24.09 64.32 -17.92
C ASP A 472 24.60 65.43 -18.86
N GLU A 473 25.36 66.39 -18.33
CA GLU A 473 25.82 67.57 -19.10
C GLU A 473 26.72 67.18 -20.29
N THR A 474 27.49 66.10 -20.17
CA THR A 474 28.38 65.62 -21.23
C THR A 474 27.55 64.98 -22.35
N LEU A 475 26.58 64.15 -21.98
CA LEU A 475 25.67 63.49 -22.93
C LEU A 475 24.69 64.49 -23.59
N THR A 476 24.30 65.54 -22.87
CA THR A 476 23.52 66.69 -23.39
C THR A 476 24.35 67.51 -24.39
N ALA A 477 25.65 67.71 -24.15
CA ALA A 477 26.55 68.40 -25.08
C ALA A 477 26.90 67.58 -26.33
N LEU A 478 26.89 66.25 -26.25
CA LEU A 478 27.16 65.34 -27.37
C LEU A 478 25.90 65.05 -28.22
N SER A 479 24.72 65.08 -27.60
CA SER A 479 23.41 64.85 -28.24
C SER A 479 23.06 65.98 -29.22
N GLY A 480 23.28 65.74 -30.52
CA GLY A 480 22.93 66.68 -31.59
C GLY A 480 24.11 67.37 -32.27
N LYS A 481 25.35 67.06 -31.88
CA LYS A 481 26.54 67.49 -32.65
C LYS A 481 26.74 66.60 -33.88
N SER A 482 27.05 67.20 -35.02
CA SER A 482 27.51 66.49 -36.22
C SER A 482 28.91 65.91 -36.00
N VAL A 483 29.35 64.98 -36.86
CA VAL A 483 30.72 64.40 -36.80
C VAL A 483 31.79 65.49 -36.76
N ASP A 484 31.61 66.57 -37.52
CA ASP A 484 32.52 67.72 -37.52
C ASP A 484 32.54 68.46 -36.17
N GLY A 485 31.37 68.63 -35.54
CA GLY A 485 31.23 69.22 -34.21
C GLY A 485 31.75 68.31 -33.09
N LEU A 486 31.77 66.98 -33.32
CA LEU A 486 32.38 66.02 -32.40
C LEU A 486 33.91 66.13 -32.44
N ILE A 487 34.49 66.17 -33.65
CA ILE A 487 35.94 66.31 -33.89
C ILE A 487 36.49 67.62 -33.30
N GLU A 488 35.69 68.68 -33.32
CA GLU A 488 36.01 69.95 -32.66
C GLU A 488 35.91 69.86 -31.12
N TYR A 489 34.87 69.21 -30.61
CA TYR A 489 34.68 69.01 -29.16
C TYR A 489 35.81 68.19 -28.51
N VAL A 490 36.39 67.22 -29.23
CA VAL A 490 37.54 66.42 -28.76
C VAL A 490 38.91 66.96 -29.19
N GLY A 491 38.97 68.10 -29.89
CA GLY A 491 40.23 68.77 -30.26
C GLY A 491 41.09 68.07 -31.33
N LEU A 492 40.51 67.18 -32.15
CA LEU A 492 41.27 66.32 -33.09
C LEU A 492 41.43 66.89 -34.51
N ARG A 493 40.89 68.08 -34.80
CA ARG A 493 40.85 68.64 -36.16
C ARG A 493 42.25 68.81 -36.77
N GLU A 494 43.20 69.29 -35.99
CA GLU A 494 44.56 69.57 -36.47
C GLU A 494 45.39 68.29 -36.71
N THR A 495 45.12 67.23 -35.95
CA THR A 495 45.71 65.89 -36.14
C THR A 495 45.21 65.23 -37.43
N ILE A 496 43.91 65.33 -37.74
CA ILE A 496 43.31 64.77 -38.96
C ILE A 496 43.86 65.46 -40.21
N ASN A 497 44.00 66.79 -40.19
CA ASN A 497 44.54 67.56 -41.32
C ASN A 497 46.00 67.20 -41.65
N ARG A 498 46.82 66.91 -40.63
CA ARG A 498 48.22 66.47 -40.82
C ARG A 498 48.31 65.04 -41.39
N ALA A 499 47.38 64.15 -41.03
CA ALA A 499 47.33 62.78 -41.55
C ALA A 499 46.86 62.73 -43.02
N ALA A 500 45.96 63.62 -43.44
CA ALA A 500 45.48 63.68 -44.83
C ALA A 500 46.55 64.17 -45.82
N GLY A 501 47.52 65.00 -45.39
CA GLY A 501 48.61 65.50 -46.23
C GLY A 501 49.73 64.48 -46.51
N ALA A 502 49.90 63.45 -45.67
CA ALA A 502 50.99 62.47 -45.79
C ALA A 502 50.65 61.24 -46.67
N MET A 503 49.44 61.16 -47.25
CA MET A 503 49.00 60.02 -48.04
C MET A 503 48.34 60.40 -49.38
N GLN A 504 48.93 61.31 -50.16
CA GLN A 504 48.47 61.54 -51.54
C GLN A 504 48.88 60.36 -52.45
N LYS A 505 47.93 59.44 -52.66
CA LYS A 505 48.09 58.24 -53.50
C LYS A 505 48.20 58.54 -55.00
N ASP A 506 47.88 59.76 -55.42
CA ASP A 506 47.80 60.14 -56.84
C ASP A 506 49.17 60.57 -57.43
N GLN A 507 50.22 60.60 -56.61
CA GLN A 507 51.58 60.96 -57.06
C GLN A 507 52.54 59.78 -57.25
N ASN A 508 52.14 58.51 -56.98
CA ASN A 508 52.95 57.29 -57.20
C ASN A 508 54.45 57.43 -56.78
N GLY A 509 54.72 58.07 -55.63
CA GLY A 509 56.08 58.30 -55.14
C GLY A 509 56.88 59.34 -55.94
N GLY A 510 56.21 60.32 -56.55
CA GLY A 510 56.82 61.47 -57.23
C GLY A 510 57.65 62.37 -56.31
N ASP A 511 57.33 62.35 -55.02
CA ASP A 511 57.97 63.08 -53.93
C ASP A 511 59.13 62.34 -53.26
N ILE A 512 59.42 61.09 -53.65
CA ILE A 512 60.54 60.30 -53.10
C ILE A 512 61.88 60.79 -53.67
N PRO A 513 62.75 61.40 -52.84
CA PRO A 513 64.12 61.71 -53.24
C PRO A 513 64.92 60.41 -53.36
N GLU A 514 65.72 60.26 -54.42
CA GLU A 514 66.62 59.10 -54.65
C GLU A 514 65.94 57.70 -54.67
N LYS A 515 65.04 57.51 -55.64
CA LYS A 515 64.31 56.25 -55.89
C LYS A 515 65.15 54.96 -55.94
N PRO A 516 66.39 54.92 -56.48
CA PRO A 516 67.20 53.69 -56.48
C PRO A 516 67.58 53.18 -55.08
N LEU A 517 67.90 54.09 -54.16
CA LEU A 517 68.24 53.75 -52.78
C LEU A 517 67.00 53.27 -52.01
N PHE A 518 65.84 53.86 -52.32
CA PHE A 518 64.55 53.43 -51.79
C PHE A 518 64.22 51.97 -52.15
N VAL A 519 64.40 51.55 -53.41
CA VAL A 519 64.14 50.17 -53.86
C VAL A 519 65.08 49.16 -53.19
N GLN A 520 66.34 49.52 -53.00
CA GLN A 520 67.34 48.69 -52.31
C GLN A 520 67.01 48.50 -50.82
N ASN A 521 66.54 49.55 -50.15
CA ASN A 521 66.21 49.50 -48.73
C ASN A 521 64.91 48.74 -48.42
N ILE A 522 64.00 48.61 -49.38
CA ILE A 522 62.75 47.84 -49.24
C ILE A 522 62.84 46.41 -49.81
N GLY A 523 63.97 46.01 -50.40
CA GLY A 523 64.23 44.63 -50.83
C GLY A 523 63.49 44.17 -52.10
N ALA A 524 63.04 45.09 -52.96
CA ALA A 524 62.34 44.75 -54.21
C ALA A 524 63.30 44.63 -55.41
N LEU A 525 63.06 43.65 -56.30
CA LEU A 525 63.93 43.37 -57.45
C LEU A 525 63.59 44.27 -58.67
N PRO A 526 64.57 44.92 -59.34
CA PRO A 526 64.33 45.74 -60.53
C PRO A 526 64.01 44.91 -61.78
N ALA A 527 63.21 45.48 -62.68
CA ALA A 527 62.48 44.80 -63.76
C ALA A 527 63.33 44.11 -64.87
N ASN A 528 64.67 44.18 -64.86
CA ASN A 528 65.49 43.80 -66.03
C ASN A 528 66.73 42.91 -65.72
N GLY A 529 66.64 41.90 -64.83
CA GLY A 529 67.74 40.94 -64.55
C GLY A 529 67.39 39.46 -64.81
N THR A 530 68.25 38.73 -65.54
CA THR A 530 68.06 37.36 -66.03
C THR A 530 68.49 36.24 -65.07
N ALA A 531 67.85 35.07 -65.23
CA ALA A 531 67.85 33.89 -64.37
C ALA A 531 69.17 33.11 -64.27
N VAL A 532 69.51 32.64 -63.07
CA VAL A 532 70.48 31.55 -62.86
C VAL A 532 69.72 30.22 -62.85
N ALA A 533 70.03 29.39 -63.86
CA ALA A 533 69.92 27.93 -63.93
C ALA A 533 68.82 27.20 -63.14
N ALA A 534 67.90 26.55 -63.87
CA ALA A 534 67.28 25.31 -63.38
C ALA A 534 68.40 24.30 -63.06
N ASN A 535 68.64 24.10 -61.77
CA ASN A 535 69.68 23.22 -61.24
C ASN A 535 69.37 21.76 -61.64
N ARG A 536 69.98 21.22 -62.70
CA ARG A 536 69.98 19.76 -62.91
C ARG A 536 70.82 19.15 -61.79
N LEU A 537 70.18 18.50 -60.83
CA LEU A 537 70.88 17.78 -59.76
C LEU A 537 71.61 16.57 -60.39
N ALA A 538 72.95 16.63 -60.45
CA ALA A 538 73.79 15.50 -60.83
C ALA A 538 74.41 14.88 -59.57
N SER A 539 74.58 13.55 -59.56
CA SER A 539 75.25 12.84 -58.47
C SER A 539 76.65 13.41 -58.23
N ARG A 540 76.99 13.66 -56.96
CA ARG A 540 78.35 14.05 -56.53
C ARG A 540 79.24 12.84 -56.21
N GLY A 541 78.84 11.63 -56.59
CA GLY A 541 79.53 10.39 -56.26
C GLY A 541 79.26 9.93 -54.83
N ALA A 542 80.09 9.02 -54.32
CA ALA A 542 79.91 8.42 -53.00
C ALA A 542 80.07 9.46 -51.88
N LEU A 543 79.02 9.62 -51.06
CA LEU A 543 79.04 10.52 -49.90
C LEU A 543 79.23 9.72 -48.60
N PRO A 544 80.03 10.20 -47.64
CA PRO A 544 80.12 9.54 -46.33
C PRO A 544 78.80 9.72 -45.55
N ALA A 545 78.41 8.68 -44.81
CA ALA A 545 77.29 8.76 -43.88
C ALA A 545 77.60 9.77 -42.77
N LEU A 546 76.68 10.71 -42.55
CA LEU A 546 76.76 11.62 -41.41
C LEU A 546 76.32 10.87 -40.14
N THR A 547 77.08 11.06 -39.07
CA THR A 547 76.86 10.43 -37.75
C THR A 547 77.08 11.47 -36.66
N GLY A 548 76.52 11.23 -35.47
CA GLY A 548 76.69 12.16 -34.37
C GLY A 548 75.88 13.45 -34.58
N THR A 549 76.47 14.56 -34.14
CA THR A 549 76.07 15.94 -34.46
C THR A 549 76.65 16.49 -35.77
N THR A 550 77.31 15.64 -36.59
CA THR A 550 78.03 16.10 -37.79
C THR A 550 77.06 16.53 -38.89
N ARG A 551 77.13 17.81 -39.29
CA ARG A 551 76.32 18.38 -40.37
C ARG A 551 77.05 18.32 -41.73
N GLY A 552 76.29 18.34 -42.82
CA GLY A 552 76.86 18.43 -44.16
C GLY A 552 77.51 19.80 -44.39
N SER A 553 78.73 19.84 -44.91
CA SER A 553 79.45 21.09 -45.18
C SER A 553 78.97 21.85 -46.42
N ASP A 554 78.27 21.15 -47.32
CA ASP A 554 77.72 21.69 -48.55
C ASP A 554 76.35 22.34 -48.26
N SER A 555 76.03 23.48 -48.89
CA SER A 555 74.74 24.17 -48.74
C SER A 555 73.73 23.78 -49.84
N GLY A 556 72.47 23.52 -49.47
CA GLY A 556 71.36 23.28 -50.39
C GLY A 556 71.00 21.80 -50.61
N LEU A 557 70.46 21.48 -51.78
CA LEU A 557 70.03 20.13 -52.16
C LEU A 557 71.14 19.39 -52.92
N ILE A 558 71.55 18.23 -52.40
CA ILE A 558 72.67 17.45 -52.90
C ILE A 558 72.21 16.02 -53.20
N MET A 559 72.63 15.49 -54.35
CA MET A 559 72.46 14.07 -54.70
C MET A 559 73.81 13.36 -54.61
N GLY A 560 73.84 12.17 -54.01
CA GLY A 560 75.03 11.33 -53.93
C GLY A 560 74.70 9.85 -53.98
N GLU A 561 75.74 9.04 -53.92
CA GLU A 561 75.67 7.58 -53.99
C GLU A 561 76.02 6.95 -52.64
N VAL A 562 75.35 5.83 -52.35
CA VAL A 562 75.62 4.96 -51.21
C VAL A 562 76.32 3.72 -51.72
N TYR A 563 77.56 3.53 -51.26
CA TYR A 563 78.43 2.43 -51.63
C TYR A 563 79.26 2.01 -50.42
N ASN A 564 78.73 1.06 -49.64
CA ASN A 564 79.37 0.45 -48.48
C ASN A 564 80.03 1.47 -47.53
N ASN A 565 79.29 2.54 -47.23
CA ASN A 565 79.79 3.77 -46.60
C ASN A 565 79.00 4.15 -45.33
N GLY A 566 78.45 3.15 -44.62
CA GLY A 566 77.85 3.32 -43.29
C GLY A 566 76.37 3.73 -43.26
N TYR A 567 75.70 3.75 -44.42
CA TYR A 567 74.25 3.93 -44.51
C TYR A 567 73.49 2.62 -44.23
N PRO A 568 72.18 2.66 -43.88
CA PRO A 568 71.36 1.48 -43.60
C PRO A 568 71.37 0.39 -44.67
N THR A 569 71.61 0.76 -45.93
CA THR A 569 71.77 -0.19 -47.04
C THR A 569 73.20 -0.16 -47.55
N GLN A 570 73.69 -1.33 -47.99
CA GLN A 570 75.04 -1.44 -48.56
C GLN A 570 75.19 -0.66 -49.87
N TYR A 571 74.11 -0.54 -50.64
CA TYR A 571 74.08 0.18 -51.93
C TYR A 571 72.80 1.00 -52.07
N GLY A 572 72.88 2.15 -52.73
CA GLY A 572 71.73 3.04 -52.92
C GLY A 572 72.08 4.43 -53.43
N ASN A 573 71.09 5.31 -53.40
CA ASN A 573 71.23 6.72 -53.72
C ASN A 573 70.75 7.55 -52.52
N ILE A 574 71.41 8.68 -52.25
CA ILE A 574 71.06 9.58 -51.14
C ILE A 574 70.73 10.97 -51.67
N LEU A 575 69.65 11.55 -51.14
CA LEU A 575 69.32 12.96 -51.28
C LEU A 575 69.53 13.66 -49.93
N ARG A 576 70.45 14.61 -49.88
CA ARG A 576 70.78 15.39 -48.68
C ARG A 576 70.30 16.83 -48.86
N LEU A 577 69.54 17.32 -47.90
CA LEU A 577 69.06 18.69 -47.78
C LEU A 577 69.83 19.35 -46.64
N THR A 578 70.53 20.45 -46.91
CA THR A 578 71.22 21.23 -45.89
C THR A 578 70.67 22.65 -45.81
N GLY A 579 70.38 23.11 -44.59
CA GLY A 579 69.69 24.38 -44.33
C GLY A 579 69.86 24.85 -42.89
N THR A 580 68.83 25.45 -42.29
CA THR A 580 68.84 25.72 -40.83
C THR A 580 68.89 24.40 -40.08
N GLY A 581 68.03 23.44 -40.45
CA GLY A 581 68.15 22.01 -40.14
C GLY A 581 68.44 21.18 -41.40
N ASP A 582 68.95 19.97 -41.22
CA ASP A 582 69.33 19.07 -42.32
C ASP A 582 68.40 17.85 -42.43
N GLY A 583 68.37 17.21 -43.59
CA GLY A 583 67.56 16.02 -43.84
C GLY A 583 68.19 15.11 -44.87
N GLU A 584 67.93 13.81 -44.74
CA GLU A 584 68.42 12.78 -45.66
C GLU A 584 67.31 11.80 -46.04
N ILE A 585 67.21 11.50 -47.34
CA ILE A 585 66.38 10.43 -47.90
C ILE A 585 67.29 9.44 -48.62
N LEU A 586 67.26 8.18 -48.18
CA LEU A 586 67.99 7.07 -48.76
C LEU A 586 67.04 6.18 -49.55
N ILE A 587 67.43 5.87 -50.78
CA ILE A 587 66.77 4.86 -51.61
C ILE A 587 67.78 3.75 -51.85
N GLY A 588 67.59 2.61 -51.18
CA GLY A 588 68.43 1.43 -51.35
C GLY A 588 68.20 0.78 -52.72
N TRP A 589 69.17 0.04 -53.20
CA TRP A 589 68.97 -0.78 -54.40
C TRP A 589 68.31 -2.12 -54.03
N SER A 590 67.34 -2.54 -54.84
CA SER A 590 66.77 -3.88 -54.73
C SER A 590 67.84 -4.91 -55.12
N GLY A 591 68.16 -5.83 -54.21
CA GLY A 591 69.16 -6.88 -54.43
C GLY A 591 68.78 -7.91 -55.51
N VAL A 592 67.55 -7.86 -56.03
CA VAL A 592 67.05 -8.70 -57.14
C VAL A 592 66.19 -7.87 -58.10
N ASN A 593 66.14 -8.26 -59.38
CA ASN A 593 65.35 -7.57 -60.39
C ASN A 593 63.84 -7.62 -60.04
N GLY A 594 63.22 -6.45 -59.90
CA GLY A 594 61.77 -6.31 -59.70
C GLY A 594 61.26 -6.37 -58.25
N ALA A 595 62.11 -6.61 -57.25
CA ALA A 595 61.68 -6.51 -55.86
C ALA A 595 61.59 -5.03 -55.38
N PRO A 596 60.73 -4.73 -54.39
CA PRO A 596 60.64 -3.39 -53.82
C PRO A 596 61.96 -2.95 -53.19
N ALA A 597 62.42 -1.76 -53.53
CA ALA A 597 63.59 -1.14 -52.91
C ALA A 597 63.26 -0.64 -51.49
N PRO A 598 64.11 -0.88 -50.49
CA PRO A 598 63.95 -0.27 -49.18
C PRO A 598 64.29 1.22 -49.27
N ALA A 599 63.48 2.07 -48.64
CA ALA A 599 63.71 3.50 -48.59
C ALA A 599 63.62 4.01 -47.15
N TYR A 600 64.51 4.93 -46.79
CA TYR A 600 64.63 5.45 -45.43
C TYR A 600 64.68 6.98 -45.42
N ILE A 601 64.27 7.57 -44.31
CA ILE A 601 64.33 9.02 -44.06
C ILE A 601 64.86 9.30 -42.66
N ARG A 602 65.59 10.40 -42.51
CA ARG A 602 66.01 10.96 -41.22
C ARG A 602 66.18 12.47 -41.29
N SER A 603 66.24 13.12 -40.14
CA SER A 603 66.43 14.57 -40.01
C SER A 603 67.41 14.95 -38.92
N HIS A 604 67.90 16.19 -38.97
CA HIS A 604 68.79 16.79 -37.99
C HIS A 604 68.32 18.22 -37.69
N ARG A 605 68.13 18.54 -36.40
CA ARG A 605 67.65 19.85 -35.95
C ARG A 605 68.73 20.93 -36.08
N ASP A 606 68.35 22.19 -36.07
CA ASP A 606 69.21 23.36 -36.24
C ASP A 606 70.10 23.75 -35.04
N THR A 607 70.10 22.95 -33.97
CA THR A 607 70.90 23.18 -32.76
C THR A 607 72.23 22.44 -32.82
N ALA A 608 73.32 23.07 -32.38
CA ALA A 608 74.68 22.52 -32.47
C ALA A 608 74.88 21.18 -31.73
N ASP A 609 74.06 20.89 -30.72
CA ASP A 609 74.09 19.66 -29.93
C ASP A 609 73.05 18.61 -30.38
N ALA A 610 72.28 18.87 -31.45
CA ALA A 610 71.32 17.89 -31.95
C ALA A 610 72.05 16.76 -32.66
N GLU A 611 71.69 15.53 -32.32
CA GLU A 611 72.09 14.33 -33.05
C GLU A 611 71.19 14.13 -34.28
N TRP A 612 71.70 13.44 -35.30
CA TRP A 612 70.84 12.90 -36.36
C TRP A 612 69.78 11.97 -35.77
N SER A 613 68.54 12.06 -36.24
CA SER A 613 67.52 11.07 -35.90
C SER A 613 67.93 9.69 -36.41
N GLU A 614 67.48 8.64 -35.72
CA GLU A 614 67.50 7.28 -36.25
C GLU A 614 66.81 7.21 -37.62
N TRP A 615 67.20 6.22 -38.42
CA TRP A 615 66.61 6.00 -39.74
C TRP A 615 65.21 5.39 -39.63
N ALA A 616 64.22 6.02 -40.28
CA ALA A 616 62.87 5.48 -40.39
C ALA A 616 62.64 4.88 -41.79
N MET A 617 62.14 3.64 -41.88
CA MET A 617 61.84 2.96 -43.14
C MET A 617 60.40 3.23 -43.63
N PHE A 618 60.23 3.41 -44.94
CA PHE A 618 58.91 3.50 -45.57
C PHE A 618 58.29 2.11 -45.79
N TYR A 619 57.05 1.90 -45.32
CA TYR A 619 56.28 0.67 -45.55
C TYR A 619 55.26 0.84 -46.67
N THR A 620 54.99 -0.24 -47.41
CA THR A 620 54.02 -0.27 -48.52
C THR A 620 53.18 -1.55 -48.45
N THR A 621 52.13 -1.66 -49.27
CA THR A 621 51.35 -2.91 -49.37
C THR A 621 52.18 -4.12 -49.83
N LEU A 622 53.26 -3.89 -50.56
CA LEU A 622 54.22 -4.93 -51.00
C LEU A 622 55.34 -5.18 -49.97
N ASN A 623 55.45 -4.37 -48.91
CA ASN A 623 56.38 -4.53 -47.80
C ASN A 623 55.70 -4.05 -46.49
N PRO A 624 54.71 -4.81 -45.97
CA PRO A 624 53.91 -4.38 -44.83
C PRO A 624 54.68 -4.50 -43.49
N PRO A 625 54.25 -3.79 -42.44
CA PRO A 625 54.83 -3.92 -41.11
C PRO A 625 54.64 -5.34 -40.55
N PRO A 626 55.58 -5.87 -39.77
CA PRO A 626 55.52 -7.22 -39.19
C PRO A 626 54.27 -7.53 -38.32
N ASP A 627 53.57 -6.52 -37.79
CA ASP A 627 52.67 -6.67 -36.63
C ASP A 627 51.15 -6.69 -36.92
N SER A 628 50.69 -6.83 -38.16
CA SER A 628 49.23 -6.70 -38.44
C SER A 628 48.39 -7.86 -37.89
N HIS A 629 48.86 -9.11 -37.91
CA HIS A 629 48.30 -10.28 -37.22
C HIS A 629 49.45 -11.25 -36.87
N PRO A 630 49.76 -11.48 -35.58
CA PRO A 630 50.92 -12.27 -35.20
C PRO A 630 50.74 -13.78 -35.48
N VAL A 631 51.84 -14.45 -35.83
CA VAL A 631 51.90 -15.91 -35.96
C VAL A 631 51.50 -16.57 -34.63
N GLY A 632 50.68 -17.62 -34.69
CA GLY A 632 50.18 -18.30 -33.50
C GLY A 632 48.84 -17.78 -32.95
N ALA A 633 48.28 -16.69 -33.49
CA ALA A 633 46.92 -16.28 -33.14
C ALA A 633 45.87 -17.24 -33.75
N ALA A 634 44.89 -17.65 -32.96
CA ALA A 634 43.77 -18.46 -33.43
C ALA A 634 42.79 -17.60 -34.26
N ILE A 635 42.44 -18.07 -35.44
CA ILE A 635 41.57 -17.37 -36.39
C ILE A 635 40.32 -18.22 -36.63
N ALA A 636 39.14 -17.62 -36.45
CA ALA A 636 37.87 -18.26 -36.76
C ALA A 636 37.64 -18.27 -38.28
N TRP A 637 37.68 -19.44 -38.90
CA TRP A 637 37.60 -19.62 -40.34
C TRP A 637 36.25 -20.23 -40.75
N PRO A 638 35.49 -19.59 -41.67
CA PRO A 638 34.10 -19.98 -41.98
C PRO A 638 33.98 -21.13 -43.00
N SER A 639 35.08 -21.79 -43.39
CA SER A 639 35.08 -22.83 -44.43
C SER A 639 35.88 -24.05 -43.98
N ASP A 640 35.57 -25.22 -44.54
CA ASP A 640 36.36 -26.45 -44.33
C ASP A 640 37.65 -26.45 -45.17
N ALA A 641 37.74 -25.59 -46.20
CA ALA A 641 38.95 -25.44 -46.99
C ALA A 641 39.96 -24.53 -46.29
N THR A 642 41.08 -25.09 -45.82
CA THR A 642 42.13 -24.32 -45.14
C THR A 642 42.99 -23.55 -46.15
N PRO A 643 43.18 -22.22 -45.98
CA PRO A 643 44.04 -21.42 -46.87
C PRO A 643 45.52 -21.83 -46.80
N ALA A 644 46.25 -21.59 -47.89
CA ALA A 644 47.70 -21.83 -47.92
C ALA A 644 48.43 -20.97 -46.86
N GLY A 645 49.39 -21.57 -46.16
CA GLY A 645 50.13 -20.92 -45.05
C GLY A 645 49.45 -21.03 -43.68
N TYR A 646 48.30 -21.70 -43.58
CA TYR A 646 47.57 -21.94 -42.34
C TYR A 646 47.39 -23.44 -42.06
N ALA A 647 47.15 -23.79 -40.80
CA ALA A 647 46.77 -25.13 -40.37
C ALA A 647 45.55 -25.11 -39.44
N LEU A 648 44.73 -26.15 -39.46
CA LEU A 648 43.65 -26.36 -38.48
C LEU A 648 44.23 -26.59 -37.10
N MET A 649 43.59 -26.08 -36.05
CA MET A 649 44.04 -26.23 -34.66
C MET A 649 43.45 -27.50 -34.02
N GLN A 650 44.17 -28.62 -34.10
CA GLN A 650 43.67 -29.96 -33.78
C GLN A 650 44.55 -30.74 -32.78
N GLY A 651 45.43 -30.06 -32.04
CA GLY A 651 46.31 -30.74 -31.08
C GLY A 651 47.60 -31.30 -31.68
N GLN A 652 47.91 -30.99 -32.95
CA GLN A 652 49.05 -31.55 -33.65
C GLN A 652 50.38 -30.90 -33.28
N SER A 653 51.47 -31.67 -33.37
CA SER A 653 52.84 -31.17 -33.22
C SER A 653 53.35 -30.46 -34.48
N PHE A 654 54.32 -29.55 -34.33
CA PHE A 654 55.04 -28.93 -35.45
C PHE A 654 56.56 -28.85 -35.20
N ASP A 655 57.34 -28.70 -36.27
CA ASP A 655 58.79 -28.49 -36.18
C ASP A 655 59.11 -27.04 -35.81
N LYS A 656 59.67 -26.85 -34.62
CA LYS A 656 60.06 -25.54 -34.09
C LYS A 656 61.17 -24.86 -34.90
N SER A 657 62.00 -25.64 -35.58
CA SER A 657 63.10 -25.11 -36.41
C SER A 657 62.57 -24.58 -37.73
N ALA A 658 61.55 -25.25 -38.30
CA ALA A 658 60.88 -24.82 -39.53
C ALA A 658 59.95 -23.62 -39.30
N TYR A 659 59.33 -23.52 -38.11
CA TYR A 659 58.37 -22.47 -37.77
C TYR A 659 58.77 -21.73 -36.47
N PRO A 660 59.83 -20.90 -36.50
CA PRO A 660 60.37 -20.26 -35.30
C PRO A 660 59.38 -19.26 -34.67
N LEU A 661 58.59 -18.54 -35.47
CA LEU A 661 57.58 -17.60 -34.97
C LEU A 661 56.42 -18.32 -34.28
N LEU A 662 56.01 -19.49 -34.81
CA LEU A 662 54.98 -20.32 -34.17
C LEU A 662 55.51 -20.95 -32.87
N ALA A 663 56.79 -21.28 -32.81
CA ALA A 663 57.45 -21.79 -31.60
C ALA A 663 57.52 -20.74 -30.47
N ILE A 664 57.51 -19.44 -30.79
CA ILE A 664 57.37 -18.38 -29.79
C ILE A 664 55.96 -18.39 -29.19
N ALA A 665 54.93 -18.54 -30.01
CA ALA A 665 53.54 -18.60 -29.54
C ALA A 665 53.20 -19.89 -28.79
N TYR A 666 53.73 -21.03 -29.26
CA TYR A 666 53.52 -22.36 -28.68
C TYR A 666 54.87 -23.04 -28.37
N PRO A 667 55.53 -22.70 -27.24
CA PRO A 667 56.84 -23.25 -26.89
C PRO A 667 56.87 -24.78 -26.73
N SER A 668 55.71 -25.39 -26.46
CA SER A 668 55.54 -26.85 -26.41
C SER A 668 55.80 -27.54 -27.77
N GLY A 669 55.73 -26.81 -28.89
CA GLY A 669 55.74 -27.40 -30.22
C GLY A 669 54.41 -28.09 -30.58
N ILE A 670 53.33 -27.80 -29.84
CA ILE A 670 52.01 -28.39 -30.03
C ILE A 670 51.00 -27.26 -30.23
N ILE A 671 50.26 -27.32 -31.33
CA ILE A 671 49.13 -26.43 -31.60
C ILE A 671 47.94 -26.90 -30.75
N PRO A 672 47.24 -26.02 -30.01
CA PRO A 672 46.06 -26.42 -29.22
C PRO A 672 44.98 -27.10 -30.05
N ASP A 673 44.27 -28.08 -29.50
CA ASP A 673 43.04 -28.61 -30.10
C ASP A 673 41.87 -27.69 -29.72
N MET A 674 41.29 -27.03 -30.73
CA MET A 674 40.23 -26.04 -30.55
C MET A 674 38.85 -26.56 -30.96
N ARG A 675 38.73 -27.84 -31.32
CA ARG A 675 37.44 -28.43 -31.71
C ARG A 675 36.53 -28.55 -30.48
N GLY A 676 35.30 -28.01 -30.59
CA GLY A 676 34.34 -27.98 -29.47
C GLY A 676 34.67 -26.97 -28.37
N TRP A 677 35.77 -26.22 -28.50
CA TRP A 677 36.20 -25.24 -27.49
C TRP A 677 35.81 -23.81 -27.86
N THR A 678 35.41 -23.03 -26.86
CA THR A 678 35.20 -21.58 -26.99
C THR A 678 36.36 -20.81 -26.35
N ILE A 679 36.87 -19.80 -27.04
CA ILE A 679 37.93 -18.93 -26.49
C ILE A 679 37.34 -18.04 -25.38
N LYS A 680 37.96 -18.12 -24.19
CA LYS A 680 37.69 -17.23 -23.06
C LYS A 680 38.96 -16.43 -22.75
N GLY A 681 38.83 -15.13 -22.55
CA GLY A 681 39.94 -14.29 -22.11
C GLY A 681 40.52 -14.81 -20.80
N LYS A 682 41.85 -14.94 -20.71
CA LYS A 682 42.51 -15.38 -19.48
C LYS A 682 42.19 -14.38 -18.37
N PRO A 683 41.57 -14.79 -17.25
CA PRO A 683 41.32 -13.89 -16.13
C PRO A 683 42.65 -13.37 -15.54
N ALA A 684 42.59 -12.25 -14.83
CA ALA A 684 43.77 -11.63 -14.21
C ALA A 684 44.52 -12.63 -13.29
N SER A 685 43.79 -13.48 -12.58
CA SER A 685 44.33 -14.53 -11.69
C SER A 685 43.52 -15.83 -11.80
N GLY A 686 44.05 -16.91 -11.21
CA GLY A 686 43.34 -18.19 -11.05
C GLY A 686 43.40 -19.17 -12.22
N ARG A 687 43.88 -18.77 -13.41
CA ARG A 687 44.06 -19.67 -14.57
C ARG A 687 45.31 -19.35 -15.40
N ALA A 688 45.92 -20.40 -15.95
CA ALA A 688 47.04 -20.30 -16.89
C ALA A 688 46.56 -20.09 -18.34
N VAL A 689 47.40 -19.50 -19.19
CA VAL A 689 47.13 -19.40 -20.63
C VAL A 689 47.05 -20.81 -21.24
N LEU A 690 46.14 -21.02 -22.20
CA LEU A 690 45.84 -22.33 -22.82
C LEU A 690 45.29 -23.41 -21.86
N SER A 691 44.95 -23.08 -20.62
CA SER A 691 44.23 -24.03 -19.75
C SER A 691 42.79 -24.26 -20.25
N GLN A 692 42.29 -25.48 -20.05
CA GLN A 692 40.91 -25.87 -20.37
C GLN A 692 39.99 -25.65 -19.16
N GLU A 693 38.71 -25.38 -19.41
CA GLU A 693 37.66 -25.20 -18.39
C GLU A 693 36.41 -25.90 -18.91
N MET A 694 35.92 -26.90 -18.18
CA MET A 694 34.73 -27.64 -18.58
C MET A 694 33.48 -26.78 -18.41
N ASP A 695 32.46 -27.05 -19.21
CA ASP A 695 31.16 -26.41 -19.10
C ASP A 695 30.49 -26.76 -17.76
N GLY A 696 29.60 -25.89 -17.30
CA GLY A 696 28.94 -26.08 -16.02
C GLY A 696 27.86 -25.06 -15.74
N ASN A 697 26.77 -25.53 -15.13
CA ASN A 697 25.68 -24.67 -14.71
C ASN A 697 26.07 -23.85 -13.49
N LYS A 698 25.62 -22.59 -13.47
CA LYS A 698 25.73 -21.75 -12.28
C LYS A 698 24.89 -22.35 -11.15
N ALA A 699 25.41 -22.32 -9.92
CA ALA A 699 24.66 -22.73 -8.73
C ALA A 699 23.36 -21.93 -8.62
N HIS A 700 22.23 -22.63 -8.47
CA HIS A 700 20.90 -22.06 -8.36
C HIS A 700 19.98 -22.99 -7.56
N GLY A 701 18.82 -22.49 -7.17
CA GLY A 701 17.76 -23.26 -6.50
C GLY A 701 16.40 -22.99 -7.12
N HIS A 702 15.41 -23.77 -6.70
CA HIS A 702 14.02 -23.65 -7.16
C HIS A 702 13.09 -23.56 -5.96
N THR A 703 12.01 -22.80 -6.11
CA THR A 703 10.89 -22.87 -5.16
C THR A 703 10.06 -24.11 -5.48
N ALA A 704 9.76 -24.92 -4.46
CA ALA A 704 8.94 -26.11 -4.59
C ALA A 704 7.77 -26.04 -3.60
N ARG A 705 6.64 -26.65 -3.97
CA ARG A 705 5.45 -26.77 -3.13
C ARG A 705 4.95 -28.20 -3.09
N ALA A 706 4.66 -28.71 -1.90
CA ALA A 706 3.81 -29.89 -1.73
C ALA A 706 2.36 -29.43 -1.71
N GLN A 707 1.45 -30.21 -2.30
CA GLN A 707 0.02 -29.92 -2.24
C GLN A 707 -0.57 -30.46 -0.94
N ASP A 708 -1.55 -29.75 -0.40
CA ASP A 708 -2.33 -30.21 0.75
C ASP A 708 -3.05 -31.51 0.39
N THR A 709 -2.96 -32.50 1.27
CA THR A 709 -3.59 -33.82 1.10
C THR A 709 -4.54 -34.08 2.25
N ASP A 710 -5.83 -34.21 1.94
CA ASP A 710 -6.85 -34.62 2.91
C ASP A 710 -6.75 -36.13 3.18
N LEU A 711 -6.55 -36.52 4.44
CA LEU A 711 -6.46 -37.92 4.88
C LEU A 711 -7.84 -38.58 5.03
N GLY A 712 -8.91 -37.78 4.95
CA GLY A 712 -10.30 -38.17 5.10
C GLY A 712 -10.68 -38.56 6.54
N THR A 713 -11.96 -38.85 6.76
CA THR A 713 -12.50 -39.28 8.05
C THR A 713 -12.19 -40.76 8.33
N LYS A 714 -11.82 -41.09 9.58
CA LYS A 714 -11.66 -42.47 10.06
C LYS A 714 -12.65 -42.74 11.20
N SER A 715 -13.20 -43.94 11.26
CA SER A 715 -14.05 -44.38 12.36
C SER A 715 -13.21 -45.07 13.43
N THR A 716 -13.53 -44.83 14.71
CA THR A 716 -12.91 -45.53 15.84
C THR A 716 -13.47 -46.95 15.99
N SER A 717 -12.82 -47.79 16.79
CA SER A 717 -13.41 -49.06 17.21
C SER A 717 -14.64 -48.81 18.11
N SER A 718 -15.63 -49.68 18.02
CA SER A 718 -16.82 -49.65 18.88
C SER A 718 -16.47 -50.04 20.32
N PHE A 719 -17.01 -49.29 21.30
CA PHE A 719 -16.88 -49.59 22.72
C PHE A 719 -18.28 -49.67 23.35
N ASP A 720 -18.60 -50.77 24.00
CA ASP A 720 -19.89 -51.03 24.63
C ASP A 720 -19.79 -50.88 26.16
N TYR A 721 -20.61 -49.99 26.72
CA TYR A 721 -20.69 -49.79 28.17
C TYR A 721 -21.44 -50.92 28.90
N GLY A 722 -22.20 -51.76 28.16
CA GLY A 722 -23.07 -52.79 28.70
C GLY A 722 -24.21 -52.22 29.54
N THR A 723 -24.83 -53.05 30.37
CA THR A 723 -25.90 -52.64 31.29
C THR A 723 -25.32 -52.09 32.59
N LYS A 724 -25.79 -50.90 33.01
CA LYS A 724 -25.46 -50.30 34.32
C LYS A 724 -26.69 -50.31 35.21
N SER A 725 -26.51 -50.57 36.51
CA SER A 725 -27.58 -50.57 37.51
C SER A 725 -27.64 -49.25 38.27
N THR A 726 -28.85 -48.83 38.67
CA THR A 726 -29.06 -47.66 39.54
C THR A 726 -28.83 -48.03 41.01
N ASN A 727 -28.77 -47.03 41.90
CA ASN A 727 -28.86 -47.28 43.34
C ASN A 727 -30.30 -47.65 43.75
N THR A 728 -30.46 -48.35 44.88
CA THR A 728 -31.77 -48.73 45.44
C THR A 728 -32.34 -47.60 46.31
N THR A 729 -33.46 -47.01 45.90
CA THR A 729 -34.15 -45.92 46.61
C THR A 729 -35.66 -45.94 46.31
N GLY A 730 -36.45 -45.04 46.90
CA GLY A 730 -37.90 -44.92 46.67
C GLY A 730 -38.78 -45.64 47.68
N ASN A 731 -38.19 -46.26 48.72
CA ASN A 731 -38.95 -46.87 49.81
C ASN A 731 -39.68 -45.79 50.62
N HIS A 732 -40.98 -45.95 50.77
CA HIS A 732 -41.84 -45.05 51.54
C HIS A 732 -43.01 -45.82 52.15
N THR A 733 -43.59 -45.27 53.22
CA THR A 733 -44.74 -45.86 53.92
C THR A 733 -45.98 -45.02 53.72
N HIS A 734 -47.13 -45.66 53.52
CA HIS A 734 -48.44 -45.02 53.55
C HIS A 734 -49.10 -45.28 54.91
N GLN A 735 -49.76 -44.28 55.50
CA GLN A 735 -50.55 -44.45 56.73
C GLN A 735 -52.04 -44.45 56.39
N PHE A 736 -52.76 -45.44 56.91
CA PHE A 736 -54.21 -45.54 56.82
C PHE A 736 -54.80 -45.77 58.22
N GLY A 737 -55.87 -45.04 58.55
CA GLY A 737 -56.63 -45.23 59.79
C GLY A 737 -58.08 -45.59 59.45
N GLY A 738 -58.50 -46.80 59.81
CA GLY A 738 -59.87 -47.28 59.62
C GLY A 738 -60.52 -47.68 60.95
N TYR A 739 -61.80 -47.34 61.12
CA TYR A 739 -62.61 -47.70 62.28
C TYR A 739 -63.30 -49.05 62.03
N ILE A 740 -63.16 -50.03 62.93
CA ILE A 740 -63.80 -51.36 62.82
C ILE A 740 -64.74 -51.54 64.02
N ASN A 741 -66.02 -51.85 63.78
CA ASN A 741 -67.01 -52.16 64.82
C ASN A 741 -67.32 -53.66 64.80
N SER A 742 -67.21 -54.35 65.95
CA SER A 742 -67.57 -55.77 66.10
C SER A 742 -68.98 -55.90 66.70
N TYR A 743 -69.87 -56.59 65.99
CA TYR A 743 -71.21 -56.96 66.48
C TYR A 743 -71.08 -58.18 67.43
N TRP A 744 -71.75 -58.12 68.59
CA TRP A 744 -71.91 -59.13 69.68
C TRP A 744 -70.95 -59.06 70.90
N GLY A 745 -71.44 -58.41 71.97
CA GLY A 745 -71.46 -58.94 73.35
C GLY A 745 -70.17 -59.03 74.20
N ASP A 746 -70.04 -58.06 75.11
CA ASP A 746 -69.28 -58.00 76.38
C ASP A 746 -67.75 -57.70 76.37
N SER A 747 -67.39 -56.62 77.08
CA SER A 747 -66.06 -56.02 77.37
C SER A 747 -65.34 -55.20 76.28
N ASN A 748 -65.30 -53.87 76.47
CA ASN A 748 -64.55 -52.90 75.65
C ASN A 748 -63.06 -52.85 76.04
N HIS A 749 -62.17 -53.26 75.12
CA HIS A 749 -60.77 -52.84 75.09
C HIS A 749 -60.47 -52.18 73.74
N THR A 750 -59.86 -51.00 73.75
CA THR A 750 -59.22 -50.40 72.58
C THR A 750 -57.84 -51.05 72.39
N SER A 751 -57.73 -51.99 71.45
CA SER A 751 -56.42 -52.45 70.98
C SER A 751 -56.11 -51.82 69.63
N PHE A 752 -55.04 -51.04 69.56
CA PHE A 752 -54.34 -50.80 68.30
C PHE A 752 -53.71 -52.12 67.88
N GLN A 753 -54.34 -52.84 66.95
CA GLN A 753 -53.68 -53.93 66.25
C GLN A 753 -52.82 -53.33 65.13
N PRO A 754 -51.50 -53.54 65.10
CA PRO A 754 -50.76 -53.44 63.85
C PRO A 754 -51.29 -54.56 62.96
N GLY A 755 -51.93 -54.18 61.85
CA GLY A 755 -52.64 -55.11 60.98
C GLY A 755 -51.77 -56.30 60.56
N GLY A 756 -52.06 -57.47 61.11
CA GLY A 756 -51.76 -58.73 60.47
C GLY A 756 -52.78 -58.95 59.36
N GLY A 757 -52.35 -58.78 58.10
CA GLY A 757 -52.98 -59.48 56.96
C GLY A 757 -53.71 -58.67 55.90
N ALA A 758 -53.81 -57.34 55.97
CA ALA A 758 -54.32 -56.54 54.85
C ALA A 758 -53.16 -56.08 53.96
N TRP A 759 -52.85 -56.85 52.91
CA TRP A 759 -51.87 -56.46 51.89
C TRP A 759 -52.52 -55.47 50.92
N THR A 760 -51.89 -54.32 50.67
CA THR A 760 -52.28 -53.43 49.56
C THR A 760 -52.02 -54.15 48.23
N GLN A 761 -52.73 -53.78 47.16
CA GLN A 761 -52.42 -54.32 45.82
C GLN A 761 -51.00 -53.91 45.39
N ALA A 762 -50.32 -54.74 44.61
CA ALA A 762 -49.00 -54.41 44.06
C ALA A 762 -49.14 -53.21 43.10
N ALA A 763 -48.53 -52.09 43.46
CA ALA A 763 -48.54 -50.83 42.70
C ALA A 763 -47.20 -50.10 42.93
N GLY A 764 -46.84 -49.17 42.04
CA GLY A 764 -45.58 -48.43 42.11
C GLY A 764 -44.47 -48.93 41.17
N ASP A 765 -44.76 -49.88 40.29
CA ASP A 765 -43.89 -50.19 39.14
C ASP A 765 -43.76 -48.96 38.25
N HIS A 766 -42.56 -48.42 38.15
CA HIS A 766 -42.26 -47.24 37.34
C HIS A 766 -40.84 -47.34 36.77
N ALA A 767 -40.62 -46.67 35.65
CA ALA A 767 -39.31 -46.55 35.02
C ALA A 767 -38.92 -45.07 34.96
N HIS A 768 -37.61 -44.81 34.99
CA HIS A 768 -37.05 -43.48 34.82
C HIS A 768 -36.30 -43.38 33.50
N THR A 769 -36.46 -42.27 32.80
CA THR A 769 -35.64 -41.94 31.64
C THR A 769 -34.36 -41.27 32.12
N VAL A 770 -33.20 -41.86 31.82
CA VAL A 770 -31.90 -41.29 32.17
C VAL A 770 -31.15 -40.92 30.89
N TYR A 771 -30.92 -39.62 30.71
CA TYR A 771 -30.13 -39.10 29.59
C TYR A 771 -28.63 -39.10 29.96
N ILE A 772 -27.82 -39.84 29.19
CA ILE A 772 -26.37 -39.99 29.43
C ILE A 772 -25.55 -38.86 28.77
N GLY A 773 -26.04 -38.30 27.66
CA GLY A 773 -25.37 -37.24 26.90
C GLY A 773 -24.37 -37.72 25.86
N GLY A 774 -23.99 -36.81 24.94
CA GLY A 774 -22.91 -37.01 23.98
C GLY A 774 -21.54 -36.73 24.61
N HIS A 775 -20.50 -37.36 24.08
CA HIS A 775 -19.11 -37.06 24.46
C HIS A 775 -18.18 -37.23 23.26
N GLU A 776 -17.03 -36.54 23.30
CA GLU A 776 -16.01 -36.58 22.26
C GLU A 776 -14.64 -36.89 22.89
N HIS A 777 -13.72 -37.41 22.08
CA HIS A 777 -12.34 -37.67 22.46
C HIS A 777 -11.40 -36.93 21.50
N THR A 778 -10.25 -36.49 22.01
CA THR A 778 -9.17 -35.94 21.17
C THR A 778 -8.07 -36.98 20.98
N MET A 779 -7.57 -37.11 19.75
CA MET A 779 -6.48 -38.04 19.41
C MET A 779 -5.32 -37.29 18.76
N TYR A 780 -4.12 -37.45 19.33
CA TYR A 780 -2.90 -36.88 18.76
C TYR A 780 -2.33 -37.80 17.68
N ILE A 781 -2.18 -37.29 16.45
CA ILE A 781 -1.69 -38.06 15.28
C ILE A 781 -0.15 -38.03 15.16
N GLY A 782 0.48 -36.92 15.58
CA GLY A 782 1.93 -36.74 15.53
C GLY A 782 2.48 -36.25 14.18
N PRO A 783 3.72 -35.73 14.16
CA PRO A 783 4.39 -35.29 12.94
C PRO A 783 4.89 -36.47 12.10
N HIS A 784 4.90 -36.31 10.79
CA HIS A 784 5.54 -37.24 9.84
C HIS A 784 6.20 -36.46 8.69
N GLY A 785 7.01 -37.13 7.87
CA GLY A 785 7.71 -36.53 6.74
C GLY A 785 7.70 -37.41 5.50
N HIS A 786 8.20 -36.87 4.39
CA HIS A 786 8.28 -37.54 3.09
C HIS A 786 9.69 -37.42 2.52
N VAL A 787 10.09 -38.40 1.71
CA VAL A 787 11.30 -38.31 0.88
C VAL A 787 10.93 -37.59 -0.41
N VAL A 788 11.65 -36.51 -0.72
CA VAL A 788 11.49 -35.76 -1.98
C VAL A 788 12.69 -36.05 -2.87
N ILE A 789 12.44 -36.52 -4.09
CA ILE A 789 13.46 -36.77 -5.12
C ILE A 789 13.20 -35.77 -6.24
N VAL A 790 14.24 -35.03 -6.64
CA VAL A 790 14.21 -34.12 -7.80
C VAL A 790 15.08 -34.76 -8.87
N ASP A 791 14.45 -35.17 -9.97
CA ASP A 791 15.14 -35.79 -11.10
C ASP A 791 16.00 -34.77 -11.86
N ALA A 792 17.06 -35.26 -12.51
CA ALA A 792 17.94 -34.42 -13.32
C ALA A 792 17.21 -33.90 -14.56
N ASP A 793 17.40 -32.62 -14.88
CA ASP A 793 16.88 -31.96 -16.08
C ASP A 793 18.01 -31.19 -16.79
N GLY A 794 18.10 -31.32 -18.12
CA GLY A 794 19.13 -30.66 -18.93
C GLY A 794 19.72 -31.51 -20.06
N ASN A 795 20.64 -30.90 -20.82
CA ASN A 795 21.38 -31.53 -21.92
C ASN A 795 22.75 -32.06 -21.44
N ALA A 796 23.45 -32.79 -22.32
CA ALA A 796 24.79 -33.32 -22.04
C ALA A 796 25.87 -32.22 -21.86
N GLU A 797 25.67 -31.05 -22.48
CA GLU A 797 26.57 -29.89 -22.38
C GLU A 797 25.79 -28.62 -22.06
N THR A 798 26.43 -27.73 -21.29
CA THR A 798 25.93 -26.38 -21.00
C THR A 798 26.34 -25.44 -22.12
N THR A 799 25.42 -25.16 -23.03
CA THR A 799 25.70 -24.34 -24.22
C THR A 799 25.12 -22.93 -24.12
N VAL A 800 25.86 -21.95 -24.64
CA VAL A 800 25.29 -20.67 -25.12
C VAL A 800 25.03 -20.75 -26.62
N LYS A 801 24.21 -19.84 -27.17
CA LYS A 801 24.06 -19.74 -28.63
C LYS A 801 25.42 -19.53 -29.29
N ASN A 802 25.80 -20.44 -30.19
CA ASN A 802 27.09 -20.43 -30.85
C ASN A 802 26.94 -20.78 -32.34
N ILE A 803 27.96 -20.43 -33.12
CA ILE A 803 28.10 -20.77 -34.55
C ILE A 803 29.42 -21.49 -34.72
N ALA A 804 29.42 -22.61 -35.44
CA ALA A 804 30.62 -23.39 -35.69
C ALA A 804 31.53 -22.70 -36.72
N PHE A 805 32.79 -22.50 -36.35
CA PHE A 805 33.89 -22.08 -37.22
C PHE A 805 35.06 -23.05 -37.04
N ASN A 806 35.86 -23.21 -38.09
CA ASN A 806 37.12 -23.94 -37.99
C ASN A 806 38.19 -22.99 -37.43
N TYR A 807 38.79 -23.33 -36.29
CA TYR A 807 39.94 -22.56 -35.81
C TYR A 807 41.19 -22.94 -36.61
N ILE A 808 41.79 -21.93 -37.26
CA ILE A 808 43.07 -22.06 -37.99
C ILE A 808 44.15 -21.16 -37.39
N VAL A 809 45.41 -21.45 -37.68
CA VAL A 809 46.57 -20.66 -37.24
C VAL A 809 47.56 -20.46 -38.37
N ARG A 810 48.15 -19.26 -38.46
CA ARG A 810 49.21 -18.95 -39.45
C ARG A 810 50.51 -19.65 -39.04
N LEU A 811 51.23 -20.23 -40.00
CA LEU A 811 52.44 -21.01 -39.73
C LEU A 811 53.73 -20.16 -39.69
N ALA A 812 53.85 -19.12 -40.53
CA ALA A 812 55.03 -18.28 -40.67
C ALA A 812 54.68 -16.80 -40.88
#